data_AF-A0A2M7TCT5-F1
#
_entry.id   AF-A0A2M7TCT5-F1
#
_cell.length_a   1.000
_cell.length_b   1.000
_cell.length_c   1.000
_cell.angle_alpha   90.00
_cell.angle_beta   90.00
_cell.angle_gamma   90.00
#
_symmetry.space_group_name_H-M   'P 1'
#
loop_
_entity.id
_entity.type
_entity.pdbx_description
1 polymer ?
#
loop_
_entity_poly.entity_id
_entity_poly.type
_entity_poly.pdbx_seq_one_letter_code
_entity_poly.pdbx_strand_id
1 'polypeptide(L)'
;MCWRKRATAEQEIDRQRNHPQTYRKEDHRVKDRIDNGNFNIFVKPGVKTIGPDVIPLETDGIRRAIEAKSEENANFISNPEGSNFLIADAIKKRFALSEVFSSAVSKAHIDGDIHLHILAFVDRPYCSGQNIDYVKKFGLLNTRLGAAARPARNASALIDQILKFSAELQCSFGGAVGWDAVNLFIAPYLVGLSRTEVKQLAQFLIYGFSSSIMSIARGGQAIFSDINLYWEIPHHFAETEAIGPGGKKTGKKYKYYRREAQDFIEALFEVYFEGDALGRPFFWPKPLLHITEKFFETSGSDHFLELACALAVKRGNTYFVFDRGKTAKISECCRLSFTLTDDDLKEAKTPWKMRYSAMNIVTLNLPRLSYQSGGSVAKLLELISKKMDIMAQAHLEKKKYLEHLMSLGESGPLYFLTQNLDDSPYYRLEKATFLMGILGLNETVQYLLDKQLHESEEAYKLGLKIVAFMGKECKRLSAEYKMRFILEQTPAESTAYRLAKLDYQQFENQAEKVVKGNQKTGDVYYTNSTYLNIGASMDAIERIEREGRFHPLIEAGALTHIWLGESQPPSSSVANLVKKIFYETQNAQVAFSPEFTICNACQKTERGLKEKCSKCGSKNVDGITRITGYFTKISTWNRGKLAELEDRHRTALR
;
A
#
# COMPACT_ATOMS: atom_id res chain seq x y z
N MET A 1 -22.69 24.28 50.00
CA MET A 1 -22.42 24.27 51.45
C MET A 1 -22.65 22.87 51.96
N CYS A 2 -21.65 22.31 52.65
CA CYS A 2 -21.69 21.17 53.58
C CYS A 2 -22.29 19.82 53.16
N TRP A 3 -21.78 18.65 53.54
CA TRP A 3 -20.51 18.12 54.11
C TRP A 3 -20.89 16.64 54.40
N ARG A 4 -20.25 15.63 53.79
CA ARG A 4 -19.53 14.52 54.46
C ARG A 4 -20.12 13.97 55.78
N LYS A 5 -20.32 12.64 55.85
CA LYS A 5 -19.82 11.65 56.87
C LYS A 5 -20.51 10.28 56.60
N ARG A 6 -19.83 9.16 56.31
CA ARG A 6 -18.89 8.29 57.07
C ARG A 6 -19.52 7.43 58.18
N ALA A 7 -18.99 6.20 58.27
CA ALA A 7 -19.02 5.20 59.36
C ALA A 7 -20.19 4.19 59.24
N THR A 8 -20.06 2.85 59.37
CA THR A 8 -19.13 1.88 60.02
C THR A 8 -19.44 0.48 59.44
N ALA A 9 -18.53 -0.39 58.98
CA ALA A 9 -17.60 -1.31 59.69
C ALA A 9 -18.30 -2.14 60.81
N GLU A 10 -18.61 -3.43 60.56
CA GLU A 10 -17.90 -4.64 61.08
C GLU A 10 -18.38 -5.02 62.52
N GLN A 11 -18.78 -6.25 62.91
CA GLN A 11 -18.35 -7.64 62.68
C GLN A 11 -19.35 -8.59 63.41
N GLU A 12 -19.47 -9.86 62.98
CA GLU A 12 -19.63 -11.11 63.81
C GLU A 12 -19.95 -12.30 62.86
N ILE A 13 -18.97 -13.13 62.48
CA ILE A 13 -18.49 -14.38 63.13
C ILE A 13 -19.52 -15.53 63.09
N ASP A 14 -19.28 -16.56 62.25
CA ASP A 14 -19.09 -17.92 62.78
C ASP A 14 -18.33 -18.85 61.82
N ARG A 15 -17.47 -19.68 62.39
CA ARG A 15 -16.61 -20.69 61.75
C ARG A 15 -17.22 -22.08 61.95
N GLN A 16 -17.01 -23.00 60.99
CA GLN A 16 -16.37 -24.33 61.18
C GLN A 16 -16.94 -25.44 60.28
N ARG A 17 -16.06 -26.05 59.46
CA ARG A 17 -15.61 -27.49 59.46
C ARG A 17 -15.35 -28.13 58.07
N ASN A 18 -14.04 -28.30 57.81
CA ASN A 18 -13.31 -29.53 57.39
C ASN A 18 -13.55 -30.27 56.05
N HIS A 19 -12.65 -30.02 55.07
CA HIS A 19 -11.71 -30.90 54.27
C HIS A 19 -11.94 -32.43 54.04
N PRO A 20 -11.22 -33.12 53.08
CA PRO A 20 -10.37 -32.68 51.93
C PRO A 20 -10.52 -33.51 50.61
N GLN A 21 -9.98 -33.05 49.46
CA GLN A 21 -9.00 -33.78 48.59
C GLN A 21 -8.78 -33.12 47.19
N THR A 22 -7.53 -32.68 46.99
CA THR A 22 -6.66 -32.70 45.79
C THR A 22 -7.25 -32.76 44.36
N TYR A 23 -6.95 -31.75 43.53
CA TYR A 23 -6.43 -31.96 42.16
C TYR A 23 -5.47 -30.82 41.72
N ARG A 24 -4.36 -31.27 41.13
CA ARG A 24 -3.18 -30.64 40.51
C ARG A 24 -3.10 -29.12 40.27
N LYS A 25 -1.96 -28.58 40.71
CA LYS A 25 -1.29 -27.37 40.22
C LYS A 25 -0.89 -27.54 38.75
N GLU A 26 -1.32 -26.62 37.89
CA GLU A 26 -0.59 -26.27 36.65
C GLU A 26 -0.45 -24.74 36.56
N ASP A 27 0.64 -24.34 35.91
CA ASP A 27 1.44 -23.14 36.12
C ASP A 27 0.76 -21.82 35.71
N HIS A 28 0.43 -20.97 36.69
CA HIS A 28 0.08 -19.57 36.46
C HIS A 28 1.34 -18.70 36.38
N ARG A 29 2.03 -18.70 35.24
CA ARG A 29 3.08 -17.72 34.91
C ARG A 29 3.09 -17.30 33.44
N VAL A 30 1.94 -16.89 32.90
CA VAL A 30 1.90 -16.04 31.68
C VAL A 30 0.70 -15.10 31.77
N LYS A 31 0.65 -14.28 32.81
CA LYS A 31 -0.24 -13.13 32.88
C LYS A 31 0.51 -12.04 33.62
N ASP A 32 1.31 -11.31 32.87
CA ASP A 32 1.51 -9.87 33.02
C ASP A 32 2.74 -9.46 32.19
N ARG A 33 2.62 -8.31 31.53
CA ARG A 33 3.58 -7.63 30.64
C ARG A 33 3.53 -7.99 29.16
N ILE A 34 2.56 -7.40 28.46
CA ILE A 34 2.82 -6.77 27.16
C ILE A 34 1.99 -5.48 27.11
N ASP A 35 2.60 -4.37 27.55
CA ASP A 35 2.10 -3.01 27.31
C ASP A 35 2.73 -2.54 25.98
N ASN A 36 2.26 -3.11 24.88
CA ASN A 36 2.55 -2.66 23.52
C ASN A 36 1.22 -2.17 22.95
N GLY A 37 1.21 -1.06 22.20
CA GLY A 37 0.04 -0.35 21.65
C GLY A 37 -0.91 -1.11 20.72
N ASN A 38 -1.18 -2.39 20.98
CA ASN A 38 -2.30 -3.14 20.46
C ASN A 38 -3.46 -3.01 21.44
N PHE A 39 -4.56 -2.42 20.97
CA PHE A 39 -5.82 -2.32 21.69
C PHE A 39 -6.38 -3.73 21.92
N ASN A 40 -6.01 -4.36 23.04
CA ASN A 40 -6.64 -5.59 23.48
C ASN A 40 -8.05 -5.24 23.97
N ILE A 41 -9.08 -5.63 23.21
CA ILE A 41 -10.48 -5.52 23.61
C ILE A 41 -10.91 -6.93 24.03
N PHE A 42 -11.05 -7.19 25.33
CA PHE A 42 -11.51 -8.49 25.85
C PHE A 42 -12.77 -8.44 26.71
N VAL A 43 -13.67 -9.40 26.43
CA VAL A 43 -14.75 -9.78 27.36
C VAL A 43 -14.10 -10.32 28.65
N LYS A 44 -14.27 -9.62 29.78
CA LYS A 44 -13.88 -10.15 31.08
C LYS A 44 -14.71 -11.42 31.38
N PRO A 45 -14.11 -12.54 31.82
CA PRO A 45 -14.88 -13.65 32.37
C PRO A 45 -15.73 -13.13 33.53
N GLY A 46 -17.06 -13.28 33.43
CA GLY A 46 -18.01 -12.83 34.46
C GLY A 46 -18.71 -11.48 34.21
N VAL A 47 -18.55 -10.84 33.04
CA VAL A 47 -19.40 -9.69 32.68
C VAL A 47 -20.79 -10.19 32.33
N LYS A 48 -21.78 -9.90 33.20
CA LYS A 48 -23.20 -10.14 32.93
C LYS A 48 -23.61 -9.37 31.67
N THR A 49 -24.32 -10.03 30.76
CA THR A 49 -24.98 -9.41 29.60
C THR A 49 -25.82 -8.22 30.06
N ILE A 50 -25.63 -7.04 29.47
CA ILE A 50 -26.38 -5.81 29.77
C ILE A 50 -27.71 -5.80 28.97
N GLY A 51 -28.32 -6.98 28.82
CA GLY A 51 -29.45 -7.23 27.90
C GLY A 51 -29.05 -8.12 26.70
N PRO A 52 -30.03 -8.60 25.92
CA PRO A 52 -29.81 -9.55 24.82
C PRO A 52 -29.03 -8.96 23.63
N ASP A 53 -29.00 -7.63 23.49
CA ASP A 53 -28.45 -6.94 22.31
C ASP A 53 -27.05 -6.32 22.53
N VAL A 54 -26.45 -6.50 23.72
CA VAL A 54 -25.18 -5.84 24.09
C VAL A 54 -24.07 -6.88 24.24
N ILE A 55 -23.12 -6.88 23.30
CA ILE A 55 -21.91 -7.70 23.36
C ILE A 55 -20.99 -7.13 24.46
N PRO A 56 -20.64 -7.92 25.49
CA PRO A 56 -19.80 -7.44 26.59
C PRO A 56 -18.36 -7.26 26.12
N LEU A 57 -17.92 -6.03 25.83
CA LEU A 57 -16.55 -5.71 25.45
C LEU A 57 -15.80 -4.99 26.58
N GLU A 58 -14.47 -5.00 26.55
CA GLU A 58 -13.65 -4.23 27.50
C GLU A 58 -13.84 -2.73 27.29
N THR A 59 -14.33 -2.03 28.32
CA THR A 59 -14.66 -0.61 28.23
C THR A 59 -13.43 0.28 28.11
N ASP A 60 -12.29 -0.12 28.69
CA ASP A 60 -11.05 0.68 28.69
C ASP A 60 -10.34 0.63 27.33
N GLY A 61 -10.41 -0.52 26.63
CA GLY A 61 -9.94 -0.64 25.24
C GLY A 61 -10.78 0.22 24.29
N ILE A 62 -12.10 0.20 24.45
CA ILE A 62 -13.03 1.01 23.64
C ILE A 62 -12.85 2.51 23.90
N ARG A 63 -12.76 2.93 25.16
CA ARG A 63 -12.51 4.34 25.51
C ARG A 63 -11.24 4.85 24.85
N ARG A 64 -10.15 4.08 24.94
CA ARG A 64 -8.89 4.41 24.28
C ARG A 64 -9.04 4.48 22.76
N ALA A 65 -9.76 3.55 22.12
CA ALA A 65 -9.99 3.59 20.67
C ALA A 65 -10.81 4.81 20.21
N ILE A 66 -11.75 5.28 21.04
CA ILE A 66 -12.54 6.50 20.77
C ILE A 66 -11.68 7.77 20.89
N GLU A 67 -10.77 7.79 21.85
CA GLU A 67 -9.90 8.94 22.14
C GLU A 67 -8.58 8.91 21.34
N ALA A 68 -8.26 7.79 20.68
CA ALA A 68 -6.97 7.56 20.01
C ALA A 68 -6.88 8.18 18.61
N LYS A 69 -5.62 8.46 18.23
CA LYS A 69 -5.21 8.63 16.83
C LYS A 69 -4.51 7.35 16.36
N SER A 70 -4.82 6.88 15.15
CA SER A 70 -4.13 5.71 14.56
C SER A 70 -2.76 6.08 14.02
N GLU A 71 -1.72 5.30 14.36
CA GLU A 71 -0.35 5.46 13.85
C GLU A 71 0.07 4.32 12.88
N GLU A 72 -0.80 3.32 12.68
CA GLU A 72 -0.50 2.18 11.80
C GLU A 72 -0.72 2.50 10.32
N ASN A 73 -1.70 3.37 10.01
CA ASN A 73 -2.01 3.85 8.67
C ASN A 73 -1.97 5.39 8.66
N ALA A 74 -0.96 5.95 7.99
CA ALA A 74 -0.74 7.39 7.92
C ALA A 74 -1.84 8.16 7.16
N ASN A 75 -2.75 7.46 6.45
CA ASN A 75 -3.91 8.05 5.78
C ASN A 75 -5.17 8.18 6.66
N PHE A 76 -5.13 7.68 7.90
CA PHE A 76 -6.31 7.66 8.78
C PHE A 76 -6.64 9.05 9.33
N ILE A 77 -7.93 9.42 9.28
CA ILE A 77 -8.46 10.67 9.86
C ILE A 77 -9.31 10.33 11.09
N SER A 78 -8.98 10.96 12.22
CA SER A 78 -9.77 10.86 13.45
C SER A 78 -11.15 11.51 13.29
N ASN A 79 -12.20 10.71 13.34
CA ASN A 79 -13.62 11.10 13.34
C ASN A 79 -14.47 9.95 13.94
N PRO A 80 -15.78 10.10 14.17
CA PRO A 80 -16.61 9.04 14.74
C PRO A 80 -16.62 7.72 13.94
N GLU A 81 -16.55 7.78 12.62
CA GLU A 81 -16.39 6.56 11.82
C GLU A 81 -14.99 5.96 12.00
N GLY A 82 -13.98 6.80 12.21
CA GLY A 82 -12.62 6.38 12.49
C GLY A 82 -12.51 5.59 13.80
N SER A 83 -13.22 6.00 14.85
CA SER A 83 -13.23 5.22 16.10
C SER A 83 -13.98 3.89 15.93
N ASN A 84 -15.11 3.87 15.20
CA ASN A 84 -15.80 2.62 14.82
C ASN A 84 -14.83 1.68 14.08
N PHE A 85 -14.05 2.24 13.14
CA PHE A 85 -13.04 1.51 12.40
C PHE A 85 -11.98 0.89 13.32
N LEU A 86 -11.42 1.65 14.26
CA LEU A 86 -10.39 1.16 15.20
C LEU A 86 -10.89 0.03 16.10
N ILE A 87 -12.14 0.13 16.57
CA ILE A 87 -12.77 -0.92 17.39
C ILE A 87 -12.95 -2.20 16.55
N ALA A 88 -13.51 -2.06 15.34
CA ALA A 88 -13.69 -3.19 14.43
C ALA A 88 -12.36 -3.83 14.02
N ASP A 89 -11.33 -3.02 13.79
CA ASP A 89 -9.98 -3.44 13.42
C ASP A 89 -9.36 -4.32 14.52
N ALA A 90 -9.40 -3.88 15.78
CA ALA A 90 -8.90 -4.66 16.92
C ALA A 90 -9.62 -6.01 17.08
N ILE A 91 -10.95 -6.03 16.96
CA ILE A 91 -11.75 -7.26 17.08
C ILE A 91 -11.42 -8.23 15.93
N LYS A 92 -11.39 -7.74 14.69
CA LYS A 92 -11.10 -8.59 13.53
C LYS A 92 -9.67 -9.11 13.52
N LYS A 93 -8.68 -8.33 13.95
CA LYS A 93 -7.29 -8.79 14.10
C LYS A 93 -7.20 -10.00 15.02
N ARG A 94 -7.90 -9.96 16.15
CA ARG A 94 -7.96 -11.11 17.06
C ARG A 94 -8.64 -12.31 16.41
N PHE A 95 -9.83 -12.10 15.86
CA PHE A 95 -10.58 -13.17 15.19
C PHE A 95 -9.73 -13.86 14.10
N ALA A 96 -9.01 -13.07 13.31
CA ALA A 96 -8.12 -13.61 12.29
C ALA A 96 -7.06 -14.55 12.90
N LEU A 97 -6.39 -14.13 13.98
CA LEU A 97 -5.33 -14.92 14.63
C LEU A 97 -5.86 -16.13 15.42
N SER A 98 -7.10 -16.12 15.87
CA SER A 98 -7.66 -17.23 16.65
C SER A 98 -8.46 -18.23 15.82
N GLU A 99 -9.21 -17.76 14.82
CA GLU A 99 -10.17 -18.59 14.07
C GLU A 99 -9.78 -18.84 12.61
N VAL A 100 -9.05 -17.92 11.97
CA VAL A 100 -8.73 -18.03 10.54
C VAL A 100 -7.36 -18.68 10.32
N PHE A 101 -6.35 -18.23 11.06
CA PHE A 101 -4.98 -18.71 10.91
C PHE A 101 -4.65 -19.81 11.92
N SER A 102 -3.83 -20.77 11.49
CA SER A 102 -3.33 -21.82 12.39
C SER A 102 -2.45 -21.25 13.50
N SER A 103 -2.32 -21.99 14.60
CA SER A 103 -1.47 -21.59 15.73
C SER A 103 -0.02 -21.32 15.33
N ALA A 104 0.52 -22.07 14.35
CA ALA A 104 1.86 -21.86 13.82
C ALA A 104 2.00 -20.50 13.10
N VAL A 105 1.05 -20.16 12.23
CA VAL A 105 1.02 -18.89 11.50
C VAL A 105 0.81 -17.72 12.47
N SER A 106 -0.16 -17.83 13.36
CA SER A 106 -0.46 -16.80 14.36
C SER A 106 0.71 -16.56 15.30
N LYS A 107 1.38 -17.63 15.76
CA LYS A 107 2.59 -17.51 16.57
C LYS A 107 3.72 -16.83 15.81
N ALA A 108 3.99 -17.23 14.57
CA ALA A 108 5.02 -16.59 13.76
C ALA A 108 4.76 -15.08 13.56
N HIS A 109 3.50 -14.67 13.43
CA HIS A 109 3.11 -13.27 13.36
C HIS A 109 3.32 -12.52 14.68
N ILE A 110 2.84 -13.09 15.79
CA ILE A 110 2.91 -12.50 17.13
C ILE A 110 4.36 -12.36 17.56
N ASP A 111 5.16 -13.40 17.37
CA ASP A 111 6.56 -13.41 17.78
C ASP A 111 7.36 -12.40 16.95
N GLY A 112 7.02 -12.20 15.66
CA GLY A 112 7.71 -11.27 14.75
C GLY A 112 8.59 -11.94 13.69
N ASP A 113 8.42 -13.24 13.45
CA ASP A 113 9.11 -13.96 12.36
C ASP A 113 8.56 -13.55 11.00
N ILE A 114 7.23 -13.38 10.94
CA ILE A 114 6.50 -12.90 9.77
C ILE A 114 5.57 -11.76 10.17
N HIS A 115 5.08 -11.03 9.18
CA HIS A 115 4.05 -10.02 9.36
C HIS A 115 2.90 -10.26 8.38
N LEU A 116 1.72 -10.58 8.93
CA LEU A 116 0.46 -10.65 8.20
C LEU A 116 -0.04 -9.22 8.03
N HIS A 117 -0.06 -8.73 6.79
CA HIS A 117 -0.52 -7.38 6.52
C HIS A 117 -2.05 -7.30 6.61
N ILE A 118 -2.54 -6.17 7.10
CA ILE A 118 -3.96 -5.79 7.01
C ILE A 118 -4.87 -6.89 7.59
N LEU A 119 -4.46 -7.36 8.76
CA LEU A 119 -5.07 -8.49 9.45
C LEU A 119 -6.54 -8.24 9.83
N ALA A 120 -6.96 -6.98 10.00
CA ALA A 120 -8.36 -6.61 10.20
C ALA A 120 -9.24 -6.79 8.94
N PHE A 121 -8.65 -6.83 7.75
CA PHE A 121 -9.34 -7.12 6.50
C PHE A 121 -9.11 -8.57 6.08
N VAL A 122 -9.15 -9.51 7.04
CA VAL A 122 -9.11 -10.96 6.77
C VAL A 122 -10.29 -11.44 5.93
N ASP A 123 -11.41 -10.71 5.97
CA ASP A 123 -12.67 -11.00 5.31
C ASP A 123 -12.74 -10.55 3.84
N ARG A 124 -11.65 -9.99 3.30
CA ARG A 124 -11.60 -9.50 1.93
C ARG A 124 -10.20 -9.61 1.31
N PRO A 125 -10.08 -9.60 -0.03
CA PRO A 125 -8.77 -9.57 -0.70
C PRO A 125 -8.03 -8.24 -0.47
N TYR A 126 -6.73 -8.22 -0.76
CA TYR A 126 -5.89 -7.05 -0.54
C TYR A 126 -6.17 -5.93 -1.56
N CYS A 127 -5.67 -6.02 -2.78
CA CYS A 127 -5.78 -4.91 -3.75
C CYS A 127 -6.23 -5.41 -5.12
N SER A 128 -6.64 -4.46 -5.97
CA SER A 128 -7.18 -4.78 -7.28
C SER A 128 -6.84 -3.74 -8.34
N GLY A 129 -6.64 -4.24 -9.57
CA GLY A 129 -6.47 -3.46 -10.78
C GLY A 129 -7.66 -3.61 -11.72
N GLN A 130 -8.14 -2.49 -12.24
CA GLN A 130 -9.42 -2.37 -12.91
C GLN A 130 -9.31 -1.78 -14.30
N ASN A 131 -10.22 -2.18 -15.18
CA ASN A 131 -10.33 -1.61 -16.51
C ASN A 131 -11.64 -0.82 -16.67
N ILE A 132 -11.55 0.41 -17.17
CA ILE A 132 -12.70 1.31 -17.36
C ILE A 132 -13.75 0.72 -18.31
N ASP A 133 -13.35 -0.11 -19.27
CA ASP A 133 -14.29 -0.72 -20.22
C ASP A 133 -15.32 -1.64 -19.55
N TYR A 134 -15.02 -2.17 -18.35
CA TYR A 134 -16.03 -2.88 -17.55
C TYR A 134 -17.19 -1.94 -17.18
N VAL A 135 -16.88 -0.77 -16.62
CA VAL A 135 -17.88 0.24 -16.24
C VAL A 135 -18.59 0.79 -17.48
N LYS A 136 -17.89 0.99 -18.61
CA LYS A 136 -18.56 1.44 -19.84
C LYS A 136 -19.55 0.41 -20.37
N LYS A 137 -19.21 -0.88 -20.31
CA LYS A 137 -20.03 -1.95 -20.88
C LYS A 137 -21.25 -2.22 -19.99
N PHE A 138 -21.05 -2.23 -18.68
CA PHE A 138 -22.05 -2.69 -17.72
C PHE A 138 -22.65 -1.58 -16.86
N GLY A 139 -22.12 -0.35 -16.88
CA GLY A 139 -22.56 0.70 -15.96
C GLY A 139 -22.35 0.31 -14.49
N LEU A 140 -23.28 0.74 -13.63
CA LEU A 140 -23.38 0.33 -12.23
C LEU A 140 -24.61 -0.56 -12.04
N LEU A 141 -24.67 -1.66 -12.79
CA LEU A 141 -25.73 -2.66 -12.66
C LEU A 141 -25.53 -3.59 -11.44
N ASN A 142 -24.39 -3.45 -10.75
CA ASN A 142 -23.92 -4.36 -9.72
C ASN A 142 -24.31 -3.98 -8.27
N THR A 143 -25.21 -3.01 -8.08
CA THR A 143 -25.51 -2.49 -6.73
C THR A 143 -26.67 -3.23 -6.07
N ARG A 144 -26.41 -3.85 -4.90
CA ARG A 144 -27.47 -4.41 -4.03
C ARG A 144 -28.29 -3.30 -3.36
N LEU A 145 -27.67 -2.13 -3.19
CA LEU A 145 -28.27 -0.93 -2.62
C LEU A 145 -28.79 -0.06 -3.76
N GLY A 146 -30.12 -0.04 -3.94
CA GLY A 146 -30.92 0.99 -4.60
C GLY A 146 -30.33 1.76 -5.80
N ALA A 147 -31.02 1.64 -6.94
CA ALA A 147 -30.78 2.30 -8.23
C ALA A 147 -29.55 1.81 -9.01
N ALA A 148 -29.82 1.03 -10.06
CA ALA A 148 -28.85 0.60 -11.04
C ALA A 148 -28.64 1.68 -12.12
N ALA A 149 -27.39 1.95 -12.51
CA ALA A 149 -27.07 2.92 -13.56
C ALA A 149 -26.69 2.23 -14.87
N ARG A 150 -27.37 2.59 -15.97
CA ARG A 150 -26.99 2.16 -17.31
C ARG A 150 -25.64 2.77 -17.73
N PRO A 151 -24.94 2.18 -18.73
CA PRO A 151 -23.75 2.76 -19.32
C PRO A 151 -23.81 4.27 -19.59
N ALA A 152 -22.79 4.99 -19.14
CA ALA A 152 -22.69 6.43 -19.32
C ALA A 152 -22.71 6.84 -20.80
N ARG A 153 -23.42 7.94 -21.11
CA ARG A 153 -23.55 8.51 -22.47
C ARG A 153 -22.67 9.74 -22.72
N ASN A 154 -21.99 10.25 -21.70
CA ASN A 154 -21.07 11.38 -21.80
C ASN A 154 -19.91 11.20 -20.81
N ALA A 155 -18.84 11.98 -20.97
CA ALA A 155 -17.61 11.85 -20.19
C ALA A 155 -17.83 12.08 -18.69
N SER A 156 -18.59 13.12 -18.31
CA SER A 156 -18.86 13.43 -16.90
C SER A 156 -19.60 12.29 -16.19
N ALA A 157 -20.61 11.70 -16.84
CA ALA A 157 -21.32 10.56 -16.30
C ALA A 157 -20.43 9.32 -16.19
N LEU A 158 -19.47 9.13 -17.11
CA LEU A 158 -18.52 8.02 -17.03
C LEU A 158 -17.56 8.20 -15.84
N ILE A 159 -17.01 9.42 -15.67
CA ILE A 159 -16.12 9.73 -14.54
C ILE A 159 -16.85 9.52 -13.21
N ASP A 160 -18.10 10.01 -13.10
CA ASP A 160 -18.94 9.78 -11.91
C ASP A 160 -19.17 8.29 -11.63
N GLN A 161 -19.44 7.48 -12.67
CA GLN A 161 -19.57 6.03 -12.52
C GLN A 161 -18.26 5.37 -12.06
N ILE A 162 -17.11 5.76 -12.62
CA ILE A 162 -15.79 5.26 -12.21
C ILE A 162 -15.52 5.57 -10.73
N LEU A 163 -15.83 6.79 -10.29
CA LEU A 163 -15.64 7.21 -8.89
C LEU A 163 -16.53 6.39 -7.94
N LYS A 164 -17.82 6.24 -8.26
CA LYS A 164 -18.76 5.43 -7.46
C LYS A 164 -18.36 3.97 -7.41
N PHE A 165 -17.93 3.42 -8.55
CA PHE A 165 -17.44 2.04 -8.62
C PHE A 165 -16.16 1.84 -7.82
N SER A 166 -15.25 2.82 -7.84
CA SER A 166 -14.05 2.81 -6.99
C SER A 166 -14.40 2.78 -5.51
N ALA A 167 -15.44 3.53 -5.11
CA ALA A 167 -15.97 3.50 -3.75
C ALA A 167 -16.44 2.09 -3.37
N GLU A 168 -17.23 1.45 -4.24
CA GLU A 168 -17.74 0.08 -4.04
C GLU A 168 -16.61 -0.95 -3.97
N LEU A 169 -15.59 -0.84 -4.82
CA LEU A 169 -14.41 -1.69 -4.80
C LEU A 169 -13.63 -1.55 -3.50
N GLN A 170 -13.42 -0.34 -3.00
CA GLN A 170 -12.74 -0.12 -1.72
C GLN A 170 -13.52 -0.73 -0.53
N CYS A 171 -14.81 -1.03 -0.69
CA CYS A 171 -15.57 -1.79 0.30
C CYS A 171 -15.14 -3.26 0.35
N SER A 172 -14.79 -3.79 -0.81
CA SER A 172 -14.56 -5.21 -1.09
C SER A 172 -13.08 -5.57 -1.14
N PHE A 173 -12.18 -4.59 -1.10
CA PHE A 173 -10.73 -4.75 -1.07
C PHE A 173 -10.13 -3.99 0.11
N GLY A 174 -9.08 -4.52 0.72
CA GLY A 174 -8.43 -3.94 1.90
C GLY A 174 -7.32 -2.91 1.60
N GLY A 175 -6.93 -2.76 0.35
CA GLY A 175 -5.83 -1.95 -0.13
C GLY A 175 -6.22 -1.09 -1.33
N ALA A 176 -5.28 -0.89 -2.25
CA ALA A 176 -5.49 0.03 -3.37
C ALA A 176 -6.45 -0.49 -4.45
N VAL A 177 -7.08 0.47 -5.12
CA VAL A 177 -7.84 0.28 -6.35
C VAL A 177 -7.16 1.09 -7.44
N GLY A 178 -6.49 0.43 -8.38
CA GLY A 178 -5.91 1.11 -9.53
C GLY A 178 -6.72 0.91 -10.80
N TRP A 179 -6.56 1.87 -11.72
CA TRP A 179 -7.25 1.92 -12.99
C TRP A 179 -6.25 1.94 -14.13
N ASP A 180 -6.41 1.00 -15.06
CA ASP A 180 -5.53 0.85 -16.21
C ASP A 180 -5.88 1.83 -17.35
N ALA A 181 -4.85 2.29 -18.05
CA ALA A 181 -4.85 3.20 -19.20
C ALA A 181 -5.99 4.25 -19.21
N VAL A 182 -6.13 5.00 -18.13
CA VAL A 182 -7.31 5.86 -17.88
C VAL A 182 -7.54 6.86 -19.01
N ASN A 183 -6.47 7.51 -19.48
CA ASN A 183 -6.58 8.50 -20.53
C ASN A 183 -6.96 7.89 -21.89
N LEU A 184 -6.51 6.68 -22.18
CA LEU A 184 -6.85 5.94 -23.39
C LEU A 184 -8.31 5.49 -23.37
N PHE A 185 -8.77 4.91 -22.26
CA PHE A 185 -10.14 4.40 -22.17
C PHE A 185 -11.15 5.54 -22.09
N ILE A 186 -10.85 6.70 -21.51
CA ILE A 186 -11.80 7.83 -21.53
C ILE A 186 -11.85 8.51 -22.91
N ALA A 187 -10.80 8.42 -23.72
CA ALA A 187 -10.66 9.14 -24.99
C ALA A 187 -11.88 9.09 -25.95
N PRO A 188 -12.59 7.95 -26.15
CA PRO A 188 -13.77 7.92 -27.02
C PRO A 188 -14.93 8.83 -26.60
N TYR A 189 -14.96 9.25 -25.33
CA TYR A 189 -15.96 10.17 -24.78
C TYR A 189 -15.57 11.65 -24.91
N LEU A 190 -14.33 11.93 -25.36
CA LEU A 190 -13.78 13.28 -25.47
C LEU A 190 -13.82 13.83 -26.90
N VAL A 191 -14.23 13.03 -27.88
CA VAL A 191 -14.28 13.43 -29.28
C VAL A 191 -15.19 14.65 -29.45
N GLY A 192 -14.65 15.72 -30.01
CA GLY A 192 -15.38 16.96 -30.30
C GLY A 192 -15.49 17.92 -29.12
N LEU A 193 -14.91 17.61 -27.96
CA LEU A 193 -14.83 18.54 -26.83
C LEU A 193 -13.71 19.56 -27.03
N SER A 194 -13.92 20.77 -26.52
CA SER A 194 -12.89 21.80 -26.45
C SER A 194 -11.84 21.51 -25.37
N ARG A 195 -10.65 22.13 -25.47
CA ARG A 195 -9.59 21.98 -24.45
C ARG A 195 -10.08 22.36 -23.04
N THR A 196 -10.92 23.39 -22.94
CA THR A 196 -11.50 23.83 -21.66
C THR A 196 -12.40 22.76 -21.05
N GLU A 197 -13.24 22.12 -21.85
CA GLU A 197 -14.10 21.02 -21.38
C GLU A 197 -13.28 19.80 -20.96
N VAL A 198 -12.26 19.43 -21.74
CA VAL A 198 -11.32 18.34 -21.41
C VAL A 198 -10.61 18.61 -20.09
N LYS A 199 -10.14 19.85 -19.87
CA LYS A 199 -9.52 20.27 -18.61
C LYS A 199 -10.49 20.22 -17.43
N GLN A 200 -11.74 20.62 -17.63
CA GLN A 200 -12.76 20.54 -16.58
C GLN A 200 -13.06 19.08 -16.19
N LEU A 201 -13.06 18.15 -17.16
CA LEU A 201 -13.21 16.72 -16.91
C LEU A 201 -12.00 16.13 -16.16
N ALA A 202 -10.79 16.52 -16.53
CA ALA A 202 -9.56 16.13 -15.83
C ALA A 202 -9.59 16.62 -14.37
N GLN A 203 -10.01 17.87 -14.14
CA GLN A 203 -10.22 18.42 -12.81
C GLN A 203 -11.28 17.64 -12.04
N PHE A 204 -12.42 17.33 -12.66
CA PHE A 204 -13.48 16.56 -12.03
C PHE A 204 -13.00 15.16 -11.58
N LEU A 205 -12.20 14.49 -12.41
CA LEU A 205 -11.62 13.18 -12.08
C LEU A 205 -10.66 13.27 -10.90
N ILE A 206 -9.66 14.17 -10.96
CA ILE A 206 -8.66 14.32 -9.90
C ILE A 206 -9.34 14.70 -8.60
N TYR A 207 -10.25 15.68 -8.63
CA TYR A 207 -10.93 16.15 -7.44
C TYR A 207 -11.85 15.08 -6.87
N GLY A 208 -12.50 14.29 -7.72
CA GLY A 208 -13.32 13.16 -7.29
C GLY A 208 -12.53 12.16 -6.45
N PHE A 209 -11.38 11.70 -6.96
CA PHE A 209 -10.51 10.77 -6.24
C PHE A 209 -9.79 11.40 -5.04
N SER A 210 -9.41 12.68 -5.12
CA SER A 210 -8.69 13.38 -4.06
C SER A 210 -9.59 13.86 -2.92
N SER A 211 -10.90 13.96 -3.15
CA SER A 211 -11.83 14.56 -2.20
C SER A 211 -12.01 13.68 -0.97
N SER A 212 -11.79 14.30 0.19
CA SER A 212 -12.07 13.75 1.53
C SER A 212 -13.51 13.27 1.73
N ILE A 213 -14.45 13.64 0.86
CA ILE A 213 -15.84 13.17 0.91
C ILE A 213 -15.92 11.64 0.79
N MET A 214 -15.06 11.02 -0.02
CA MET A 214 -15.04 9.56 -0.14
C MET A 214 -14.36 8.88 1.07
N SER A 215 -13.52 9.59 1.82
CA SER A 215 -12.84 9.07 3.01
C SER A 215 -13.69 9.09 4.27
N ILE A 216 -14.58 10.08 4.38
CA ILE A 216 -15.40 10.30 5.58
C ILE A 216 -16.43 9.19 5.79
N ALA A 217 -17.02 8.65 4.72
CA ALA A 217 -18.10 7.65 4.79
C ALA A 217 -17.66 6.25 5.27
N ARG A 218 -16.35 6.00 5.48
CA ARG A 218 -15.79 4.66 5.75
C ARG A 218 -14.75 4.61 6.86
N GLY A 219 -14.76 5.56 7.78
CA GLY A 219 -13.81 5.57 8.89
C GLY A 219 -12.57 6.43 8.67
N GLY A 220 -12.68 7.44 7.81
CA GLY A 220 -11.64 8.45 7.64
C GLY A 220 -10.45 8.05 6.79
N GLN A 221 -10.53 6.97 5.99
CA GLN A 221 -9.46 6.54 5.09
C GLN A 221 -9.78 6.90 3.63
N ALA A 222 -8.90 7.68 2.98
CA ALA A 222 -9.06 8.03 1.57
C ALA A 222 -8.94 6.82 0.64
N ILE A 223 -9.55 6.92 -0.56
CA ILE A 223 -9.39 5.89 -1.60
C ILE A 223 -7.95 5.90 -2.06
N PHE A 224 -7.20 4.88 -1.65
CA PHE A 224 -5.89 4.59 -2.20
C PHE A 224 -6.09 4.24 -3.67
N SER A 225 -5.86 5.20 -4.55
CA SER A 225 -6.21 5.12 -5.97
C SER A 225 -5.06 5.47 -6.89
N ASP A 226 -4.89 4.63 -7.90
CA ASP A 226 -3.79 4.72 -8.85
C ASP A 226 -4.38 4.81 -10.26
N ILE A 227 -3.78 5.65 -11.11
CA ILE A 227 -4.18 5.74 -12.51
C ILE A 227 -2.95 5.50 -13.39
N ASN A 228 -3.02 4.47 -14.23
CA ASN A 228 -2.00 4.17 -15.23
C ASN A 228 -2.27 5.04 -16.46
N LEU A 229 -1.22 5.73 -16.92
CA LEU A 229 -1.30 6.75 -17.95
C LEU A 229 -0.23 6.49 -19.02
N TYR A 230 -0.63 6.64 -20.28
CA TYR A 230 0.23 6.41 -21.43
C TYR A 230 0.20 7.62 -22.38
N TRP A 231 1.37 8.05 -22.86
CA TRP A 231 1.44 9.09 -23.90
C TRP A 231 1.13 8.52 -25.28
N GLU A 232 1.63 7.33 -25.54
CA GLU A 232 1.34 6.52 -26.72
C GLU A 232 0.13 5.61 -26.50
N ILE A 233 -0.33 4.98 -27.58
CA ILE A 233 -1.30 3.88 -27.48
C ILE A 233 -0.52 2.56 -27.31
N PRO A 234 -0.64 1.86 -26.17
CA PRO A 234 0.08 0.61 -25.93
C PRO A 234 -0.26 -0.44 -26.98
N HIS A 235 0.72 -1.27 -27.37
CA HIS A 235 0.55 -2.26 -28.44
C HIS A 235 -0.62 -3.22 -28.19
N HIS A 236 -0.79 -3.68 -26.94
CA HIS A 236 -1.83 -4.63 -26.56
C HIS A 236 -3.26 -4.06 -26.64
N PHE A 237 -3.44 -2.73 -26.57
CA PHE A 237 -4.73 -2.07 -26.75
C PHE A 237 -4.94 -1.45 -28.14
N ALA A 238 -3.87 -1.27 -28.92
CA ALA A 238 -3.93 -0.55 -30.20
C ALA A 238 -4.95 -1.13 -31.18
N GLU A 239 -5.05 -2.46 -31.24
CA GLU A 239 -5.94 -3.17 -32.17
C GLU A 239 -7.32 -3.51 -31.58
N THR A 240 -7.58 -3.13 -30.33
CA THR A 240 -8.84 -3.39 -29.64
C THR A 240 -9.92 -2.40 -30.07
N GLU A 241 -11.15 -2.89 -30.27
CA GLU A 241 -12.31 -2.06 -30.59
C GLU A 241 -12.69 -1.17 -29.41
N ALA A 242 -12.87 0.12 -29.67
CA ALA A 242 -13.19 1.08 -28.62
C ALA A 242 -14.66 1.00 -28.20
N ILE A 243 -14.90 1.01 -26.90
CA ILE A 243 -16.22 1.17 -26.31
C ILE A 243 -16.44 2.65 -26.01
N GLY A 244 -17.51 3.21 -26.57
CA GLY A 244 -17.89 4.60 -26.44
C GLY A 244 -19.24 4.79 -25.72
N PRO A 245 -19.82 5.99 -25.84
CA PRO A 245 -21.07 6.38 -25.19
C PRO A 245 -22.19 5.34 -25.25
N GLY A 246 -22.81 5.08 -24.10
CA GLY A 246 -23.89 4.12 -23.93
C GLY A 246 -23.45 2.66 -23.97
N GLY A 247 -22.15 2.37 -23.81
CA GLY A 247 -21.60 1.02 -23.82
C GLY A 247 -21.54 0.39 -25.21
N LYS A 248 -21.65 1.23 -26.26
CA LYS A 248 -21.65 0.77 -27.66
C LYS A 248 -20.25 0.83 -28.24
N LYS A 249 -19.95 -0.13 -29.12
CA LYS A 249 -18.73 -0.08 -29.94
C LYS A 249 -18.78 1.16 -30.84
N THR A 250 -17.66 1.87 -30.96
CA THR A 250 -17.58 3.07 -31.81
C THR A 250 -17.34 2.77 -33.29
N GLY A 251 -17.03 1.52 -33.62
CA GLY A 251 -16.57 1.10 -34.96
C GLY A 251 -15.12 1.47 -35.25
N LYS A 252 -14.41 2.10 -34.31
CA LYS A 252 -12.98 2.44 -34.40
C LYS A 252 -12.18 1.69 -33.33
N LYS A 253 -10.91 1.44 -33.62
CA LYS A 253 -9.94 0.90 -32.67
C LYS A 253 -9.34 1.99 -31.78
N TYR A 254 -8.83 1.65 -30.59
CA TYR A 254 -8.22 2.63 -29.67
C TYR A 254 -7.06 3.42 -30.27
N LYS A 255 -6.29 2.85 -31.22
CA LYS A 255 -5.21 3.57 -31.92
C LYS A 255 -5.65 4.87 -32.61
N TYR A 256 -6.93 5.00 -32.96
CA TYR A 256 -7.46 6.19 -33.62
C TYR A 256 -7.83 7.33 -32.65
N TYR A 257 -7.79 7.08 -31.33
CA TYR A 257 -8.11 8.05 -30.28
C TYR A 257 -6.87 8.62 -29.59
N ARG A 258 -5.70 8.50 -30.24
CA ARG A 258 -4.42 8.96 -29.69
C ARG A 258 -4.45 10.45 -29.33
N ARG A 259 -5.04 11.28 -30.19
CA ARG A 259 -5.09 12.72 -29.97
C ARG A 259 -5.90 13.05 -28.72
N GLU A 260 -7.10 12.50 -28.60
CA GLU A 260 -7.98 12.70 -27.46
C GLU A 260 -7.35 12.17 -26.15
N ALA A 261 -6.62 11.05 -26.21
CA ALA A 261 -5.89 10.51 -25.08
C ALA A 261 -4.70 11.39 -24.64
N GLN A 262 -3.99 12.00 -25.59
CA GLN A 262 -2.90 12.95 -25.36
C GLN A 262 -3.43 14.28 -24.79
N ASP A 263 -4.52 14.80 -25.36
CA ASP A 263 -5.17 16.01 -24.86
C ASP A 263 -5.63 15.84 -23.39
N PHE A 264 -6.13 14.66 -23.03
CA PHE A 264 -6.58 14.38 -21.67
C PHE A 264 -5.44 14.20 -20.66
N ILE A 265 -4.36 13.47 -21.03
CA ILE A 265 -3.23 13.28 -20.11
C ILE A 265 -2.50 14.60 -19.83
N GLU A 266 -2.33 15.46 -20.83
CA GLU A 266 -1.80 16.81 -20.59
C GLU A 266 -2.69 17.62 -19.65
N ALA A 267 -4.02 17.58 -19.87
CA ALA A 267 -4.97 18.26 -19.01
C ALA A 267 -4.94 17.75 -17.56
N LEU A 268 -4.76 16.44 -17.35
CA LEU A 268 -4.52 15.87 -16.02
C LEU A 268 -3.25 16.46 -15.39
N PHE A 269 -2.14 16.49 -16.13
CA PHE A 269 -0.86 17.00 -15.62
C PHE A 269 -0.90 18.50 -15.31
N GLU A 270 -1.63 19.30 -16.10
CA GLU A 270 -1.89 20.70 -15.78
C GLU A 270 -2.61 20.86 -14.43
N VAL A 271 -3.67 20.09 -14.18
CA VAL A 271 -4.41 20.14 -12.91
C VAL A 271 -3.54 19.69 -11.74
N TYR A 272 -2.75 18.63 -11.90
CA TYR A 272 -1.78 18.23 -10.85
C TYR A 272 -0.75 19.33 -10.57
N PHE A 273 -0.34 20.08 -11.60
CA PHE A 273 0.64 21.16 -11.47
C PHE A 273 0.08 22.35 -10.69
N GLU A 274 -1.18 22.70 -10.93
CA GLU A 274 -1.95 23.69 -10.16
C GLU A 274 -1.98 23.31 -8.67
N GLY A 275 -2.23 22.04 -8.37
CA GLY A 275 -2.36 21.51 -7.00
C GLY A 275 -3.74 21.78 -6.40
N ASP A 276 -3.93 21.45 -5.11
CA ASP A 276 -5.21 21.72 -4.44
C ASP A 276 -5.44 23.23 -4.23
N ALA A 277 -6.62 23.60 -3.70
CA ALA A 277 -6.97 25.00 -3.43
C ALA A 277 -5.98 25.74 -2.50
N LEU A 278 -5.14 25.01 -1.77
CA LEU A 278 -4.11 25.53 -0.86
C LEU A 278 -2.69 25.37 -1.44
N GLY A 279 -2.59 24.99 -2.70
CA GLY A 279 -1.36 24.76 -3.43
C GLY A 279 -0.58 23.55 -2.92
N ARG A 280 -1.22 22.55 -2.31
CA ARG A 280 -0.61 21.28 -1.91
C ARG A 280 -0.55 20.32 -3.10
N PRO A 281 0.41 19.38 -3.13
CA PRO A 281 0.32 18.26 -4.06
C PRO A 281 -0.91 17.41 -3.74
N PHE A 282 -1.58 16.89 -4.76
CA PHE A 282 -2.62 15.88 -4.57
C PHE A 282 -1.99 14.58 -4.07
N PHE A 283 -2.60 13.93 -3.08
CA PHE A 283 -2.12 12.61 -2.63
C PHE A 283 -2.65 11.49 -3.53
N TRP A 284 -3.87 11.69 -4.05
CA TRP A 284 -4.62 10.76 -4.89
C TRP A 284 -5.28 11.50 -6.06
N PRO A 285 -5.55 10.80 -7.18
CA PRO A 285 -4.99 9.49 -7.50
C PRO A 285 -3.50 9.63 -7.83
N LYS A 286 -2.70 8.58 -7.66
CA LYS A 286 -1.28 8.61 -8.08
C LYS A 286 -1.21 8.50 -9.62
N PRO A 287 -0.59 9.46 -10.32
CA PRO A 287 -0.36 9.34 -11.75
C PRO A 287 0.88 8.46 -12.02
N LEU A 288 0.63 7.23 -12.48
CA LEU A 288 1.65 6.29 -12.92
C LEU A 288 1.86 6.47 -14.43
N LEU A 289 2.93 7.17 -14.81
CA LEU A 289 3.28 7.40 -16.21
C LEU A 289 4.15 6.25 -16.71
N HIS A 290 3.65 5.52 -17.70
CA HIS A 290 4.39 4.46 -18.36
C HIS A 290 5.34 5.02 -19.42
N ILE A 291 6.59 4.57 -19.35
CA ILE A 291 7.65 4.88 -20.29
C ILE A 291 8.00 3.57 -21.01
N THR A 292 7.69 3.51 -22.29
CA THR A 292 7.97 2.38 -23.20
C THR A 292 8.99 2.79 -24.26
N GLU A 293 9.46 1.85 -25.09
CA GLU A 293 10.25 2.22 -26.27
C GLU A 293 9.43 3.12 -27.23
N LYS A 294 8.14 2.80 -27.41
CA LYS A 294 7.21 3.53 -28.28
C LYS A 294 6.88 4.93 -27.76
N PHE A 295 6.99 5.17 -26.46
CA PHE A 295 6.86 6.51 -25.88
C PHE A 295 7.82 7.47 -26.60
N PHE A 296 9.10 7.11 -26.73
CA PHE A 296 10.13 7.97 -27.33
C PHE A 296 9.95 8.15 -28.84
N GLU A 297 9.35 7.17 -29.52
CA GLU A 297 9.04 7.25 -30.96
C GLU A 297 7.80 8.12 -31.27
N THR A 298 6.94 8.35 -30.27
CA THR A 298 5.68 9.05 -30.47
C THR A 298 5.88 10.56 -30.51
N SER A 299 5.30 11.22 -31.51
CA SER A 299 5.37 12.68 -31.68
C SER A 299 4.98 13.44 -30.40
N GLY A 300 5.80 14.43 -30.01
CA GLY A 300 5.58 15.28 -28.83
C GLY A 300 6.03 14.66 -27.50
N SER A 301 6.62 13.47 -27.52
CA SER A 301 7.09 12.78 -26.31
C SER A 301 8.13 13.56 -25.51
N ASP A 302 9.07 14.24 -26.17
CA ASP A 302 10.09 15.04 -25.49
C ASP A 302 9.48 16.19 -24.69
N HIS A 303 8.53 16.92 -25.28
CA HIS A 303 7.82 18.00 -24.61
C HIS A 303 6.99 17.48 -23.44
N PHE A 304 6.25 16.38 -23.65
CA PHE A 304 5.43 15.79 -22.61
C PHE A 304 6.27 15.20 -21.48
N LEU A 305 7.42 14.58 -21.77
CA LEU A 305 8.35 14.09 -20.76
C LEU A 305 8.89 15.24 -19.90
N GLU A 306 9.23 16.36 -20.52
CA GLU A 306 9.68 17.55 -19.80
C GLU A 306 8.57 18.10 -18.88
N LEU A 307 7.32 18.16 -19.35
CA LEU A 307 6.15 18.50 -18.52
C LEU A 307 5.99 17.53 -17.34
N ALA A 308 6.11 16.22 -17.59
CA ALA A 308 5.99 15.19 -16.58
C ALA A 308 7.10 15.28 -15.51
N CYS A 309 8.33 15.57 -15.93
CA CYS A 309 9.47 15.81 -15.04
C CYS A 309 9.33 17.13 -14.29
N ALA A 310 8.80 18.20 -14.91
CA ALA A 310 8.52 19.46 -14.23
C ALA A 310 7.48 19.27 -13.11
N LEU A 311 6.43 18.47 -13.36
CA LEU A 311 5.46 18.08 -12.34
C LEU A 311 6.12 17.26 -11.21
N ALA A 312 6.97 16.29 -11.56
CA ALA A 312 7.69 15.46 -10.59
C ALA A 312 8.60 16.31 -9.68
N VAL A 313 9.31 17.29 -10.22
CA VAL A 313 10.18 18.17 -9.42
C VAL A 313 9.37 19.13 -8.55
N LYS A 314 8.33 19.75 -9.12
CA LYS A 314 7.55 20.79 -8.45
C LYS A 314 6.62 20.24 -7.38
N ARG A 315 5.94 19.12 -7.67
CA ARG A 315 4.88 18.55 -6.83
C ARG A 315 5.18 17.13 -6.37
N GLY A 316 6.06 16.40 -7.07
CA GLY A 316 6.37 15.02 -6.74
C GLY A 316 5.32 14.02 -7.17
N ASN A 317 4.27 14.42 -7.90
CA ASN A 317 3.14 13.53 -8.20
C ASN A 317 3.49 12.39 -9.17
N THR A 318 4.29 12.66 -10.20
CA THR A 318 4.58 11.69 -11.26
C THR A 318 5.44 10.53 -10.76
N TYR A 319 4.99 9.31 -11.01
CA TYR A 319 5.79 8.10 -10.91
C TYR A 319 6.10 7.62 -12.32
N PHE A 320 7.36 7.29 -12.58
CA PHE A 320 7.77 6.76 -13.88
C PHE A 320 7.86 5.24 -13.77
N VAL A 321 7.01 4.55 -14.53
CA VAL A 321 6.99 3.08 -14.65
C VAL A 321 7.68 2.71 -15.96
N PHE A 322 8.68 1.84 -15.90
CA PHE A 322 9.47 1.48 -17.07
C PHE A 322 9.09 0.10 -17.62
N ASP A 323 8.47 0.14 -18.79
CA ASP A 323 7.98 -1.04 -19.51
C ASP A 323 8.97 -1.37 -20.63
N ARG A 324 9.73 -2.45 -20.46
CA ARG A 324 10.79 -2.87 -21.40
C ARG A 324 10.43 -4.20 -22.06
N GLY A 325 10.83 -4.40 -23.31
CA GLY A 325 10.88 -5.73 -23.92
C GLY A 325 9.52 -6.34 -24.31
N LYS A 326 8.58 -5.52 -24.79
CA LYS A 326 7.20 -5.92 -25.16
C LYS A 326 6.35 -6.50 -24.03
N THR A 327 6.86 -6.57 -22.81
CA THR A 327 6.04 -6.84 -21.63
C THR A 327 5.35 -5.57 -21.21
N ALA A 328 4.02 -5.54 -21.28
CA ALA A 328 3.27 -4.50 -20.59
C ALA A 328 3.22 -4.86 -19.10
N LYS A 329 3.51 -3.88 -18.27
CA LYS A 329 3.31 -3.99 -16.83
C LYS A 329 2.14 -3.13 -16.46
N ILE A 330 1.18 -3.70 -15.76
CA ILE A 330 0.10 -2.91 -15.16
C ILE A 330 0.49 -2.70 -13.71
N SER A 331 0.75 -1.44 -13.35
CA SER A 331 1.13 -1.10 -11.98
C SER A 331 -0.13 -0.79 -11.17
N GLU A 332 -0.35 -1.56 -10.13
CA GLU A 332 -1.48 -1.46 -9.22
C GLU A 332 -0.94 -1.20 -7.81
N CYS A 333 -1.66 -0.48 -6.95
CA CYS A 333 -1.21 -0.21 -5.57
C CYS A 333 0.16 0.50 -5.47
N CYS A 334 0.67 0.69 -4.25
CA CYS A 334 1.97 1.28 -3.92
C CYS A 334 3.09 0.95 -4.92
N ARG A 335 3.20 -0.33 -5.32
CA ARG A 335 4.31 -0.88 -6.11
C ARG A 335 3.94 -2.15 -6.89
N LEU A 336 2.70 -2.65 -6.80
CA LEU A 336 2.32 -3.94 -7.39
C LEU A 336 2.37 -3.82 -8.92
N SER A 337 2.89 -4.82 -9.62
CA SER A 337 3.09 -4.79 -11.05
C SER A 337 2.82 -6.17 -11.62
N PHE A 338 1.96 -6.25 -12.62
CA PHE A 338 1.64 -7.49 -13.31
C PHE A 338 2.31 -7.52 -14.67
N THR A 339 3.19 -8.47 -14.89
CA THR A 339 3.67 -8.77 -16.24
C THR A 339 2.58 -9.55 -16.96
N LEU A 340 2.06 -9.00 -18.07
CA LEU A 340 1.01 -9.67 -18.85
C LEU A 340 1.49 -11.03 -19.35
N THR A 341 0.69 -12.07 -19.12
CA THR A 341 0.88 -13.39 -19.72
C THR A 341 0.36 -13.41 -21.16
N ASP A 342 0.71 -14.44 -21.93
CA ASP A 342 0.16 -14.63 -23.29
C ASP A 342 -1.37 -14.69 -23.31
N ASP A 343 -1.99 -15.23 -22.25
CA ASP A 343 -3.44 -15.26 -22.11
C ASP A 343 -4.01 -13.88 -21.77
N ASP A 344 -3.30 -13.06 -20.99
CA ASP A 344 -3.71 -11.68 -20.74
C ASP A 344 -3.60 -10.82 -22.01
N LEU A 345 -2.59 -11.06 -22.86
CA LEU A 345 -2.48 -10.42 -24.17
C LEU A 345 -3.64 -10.79 -25.10
N LYS A 346 -4.19 -12.01 -25.00
CA LYS A 346 -5.42 -12.39 -25.71
C LYS A 346 -6.64 -11.70 -25.11
N GLU A 347 -6.72 -11.63 -23.77
CA GLU A 347 -7.79 -10.93 -23.05
C GLU A 347 -7.77 -9.42 -23.27
N ALA A 348 -6.67 -8.83 -23.75
CA ALA A 348 -6.61 -7.41 -24.14
C ALA A 348 -7.58 -7.03 -25.28
N LYS A 349 -8.10 -8.02 -26.02
CA LYS A 349 -9.21 -7.84 -26.97
C LYS A 349 -10.57 -7.67 -26.29
N THR A 350 -10.66 -8.04 -25.02
CA THR A 350 -11.82 -7.89 -24.13
C THR A 350 -11.39 -7.18 -22.83
N PRO A 351 -11.02 -5.89 -22.89
CA PRO A 351 -10.39 -5.19 -21.75
C PRO A 351 -11.18 -5.24 -20.45
N TRP A 352 -12.51 -5.33 -20.51
CA TRP A 352 -13.37 -5.48 -19.33
C TRP A 352 -13.09 -6.76 -18.50
N LYS A 353 -12.43 -7.78 -19.08
CA LYS A 353 -12.01 -9.00 -18.39
C LYS A 353 -10.64 -8.89 -17.70
N MET A 354 -9.85 -7.85 -18.05
CA MET A 354 -8.53 -7.59 -17.46
C MET A 354 -8.69 -6.98 -16.07
N ARG A 355 -8.96 -7.85 -15.09
CA ARG A 355 -9.06 -7.51 -13.67
C ARG A 355 -7.99 -8.27 -12.92
N TYR A 356 -7.03 -7.55 -12.36
CA TYR A 356 -5.91 -8.14 -11.62
C TYR A 356 -6.12 -7.98 -10.13
N SER A 357 -5.54 -8.89 -9.34
CA SER A 357 -5.59 -8.75 -7.89
C SER A 357 -4.42 -9.41 -7.20
N ALA A 358 -4.04 -8.82 -6.07
CA ALA A 358 -3.31 -9.54 -5.04
C ALA A 358 -4.27 -9.86 -3.90
N MET A 359 -4.28 -11.12 -3.47
CA MET A 359 -5.17 -11.56 -2.41
C MET A 359 -4.66 -11.13 -1.03
N ASN A 360 -3.36 -11.22 -0.81
CA ASN A 360 -2.76 -11.02 0.50
C ASN A 360 -1.27 -10.72 0.40
N ILE A 361 -0.72 -10.09 1.44
CA ILE A 361 0.73 -9.90 1.64
C ILE A 361 1.13 -10.52 2.97
N VAL A 362 2.21 -11.30 2.95
CA VAL A 362 2.91 -11.73 4.16
C VAL A 362 4.37 -11.34 4.01
N THR A 363 4.94 -10.62 4.98
CA THR A 363 6.34 -10.17 4.94
C THR A 363 7.22 -10.99 5.87
N LEU A 364 8.41 -11.35 5.41
CA LEU A 364 9.43 -12.04 6.19
C LEU A 364 10.38 -11.05 6.90
N ASN A 365 10.67 -11.31 8.17
CA ASN A 365 11.67 -10.56 8.94
C ASN A 365 13.07 -11.14 8.71
N LEU A 366 13.80 -10.66 7.69
CA LEU A 366 15.15 -11.18 7.39
C LEU A 366 16.17 -10.92 8.51
N PRO A 367 16.23 -9.73 9.14
CA PRO A 367 17.17 -9.48 10.24
C PRO A 367 17.06 -10.50 11.37
N ARG A 368 15.84 -10.83 11.81
CA ARG A 368 15.65 -11.86 12.83
C ARG A 368 16.27 -13.21 12.45
N LEU A 369 16.05 -13.64 11.21
CA LEU A 369 16.58 -14.92 10.76
C LEU A 369 18.11 -14.91 10.70
N SER A 370 18.73 -13.77 10.41
CA SER A 370 20.19 -13.66 10.46
C SER A 370 20.70 -13.81 11.90
N TYR A 371 20.01 -13.25 12.89
CA TYR A 371 20.35 -13.44 14.32
C TYR A 371 20.24 -14.93 14.72
N GLN A 372 19.16 -15.60 14.34
CA GLN A 372 18.92 -17.03 14.62
C GLN A 372 19.91 -17.96 13.89
N SER A 373 20.44 -17.52 12.75
CA SER A 373 21.44 -18.26 11.98
C SER A 373 22.81 -18.31 12.66
N GLY A 374 23.07 -17.44 13.65
CA GLY A 374 24.37 -17.34 14.32
C GLY A 374 25.49 -16.92 13.35
N GLY A 375 25.17 -16.13 12.32
CA GLY A 375 26.14 -15.67 11.32
C GLY A 375 26.32 -16.60 10.12
N SER A 376 25.69 -17.79 10.10
CA SER A 376 25.85 -18.74 8.99
C SER A 376 24.88 -18.45 7.84
N VAL A 377 25.42 -18.09 6.68
CA VAL A 377 24.63 -17.90 5.44
C VAL A 377 23.86 -19.16 5.07
N ALA A 378 24.47 -20.35 5.20
CA ALA A 378 23.80 -21.60 4.86
C ALA A 378 22.57 -21.85 5.77
N LYS A 379 22.73 -21.65 7.08
CA LYS A 379 21.64 -21.78 8.05
C LYS A 379 20.56 -20.71 7.85
N LEU A 380 20.95 -19.48 7.48
CA LEU A 380 20.00 -18.43 7.13
C LEU A 380 19.10 -18.84 5.95
N LEU A 381 19.67 -19.36 4.87
CA LEU A 381 18.89 -19.80 3.70
C LEU A 381 17.92 -20.94 4.05
N GLU A 382 18.34 -21.87 4.92
CA GLU A 382 17.45 -22.92 5.45
C GLU A 382 16.29 -22.34 6.26
N LEU A 383 16.58 -21.38 7.17
CA LEU A 383 15.55 -20.70 7.96
C LEU A 383 14.58 -19.89 7.09
N ILE A 384 15.09 -19.22 6.05
CA ILE A 384 14.27 -18.49 5.09
C ILE A 384 13.28 -19.45 4.41
N SER A 385 13.75 -20.59 3.90
CA SER A 385 12.88 -21.59 3.25
C SER A 385 11.78 -22.07 4.21
N LYS A 386 12.15 -22.46 5.44
CA LYS A 386 11.18 -22.91 6.47
C LYS A 386 10.13 -21.85 6.81
N LYS A 387 10.53 -20.58 6.90
CA LYS A 387 9.58 -19.49 7.21
C LYS A 387 8.72 -19.13 6.01
N MET A 388 9.24 -19.24 4.78
CA MET A 388 8.45 -19.08 3.56
C MET A 388 7.38 -20.16 3.41
N ASP A 389 7.61 -21.39 3.90
CA ASP A 389 6.55 -22.41 4.00
C ASP A 389 5.40 -21.95 4.91
N ILE A 390 5.71 -21.33 6.06
CA ILE A 390 4.69 -20.75 6.96
C ILE A 390 3.95 -19.59 6.28
N MET A 391 4.65 -18.75 5.50
CA MET A 391 4.01 -17.68 4.74
C MET A 391 3.05 -18.24 3.68
N ALA A 392 3.43 -19.32 2.99
CA ALA A 392 2.57 -19.99 2.02
C ALA A 392 1.32 -20.57 2.71
N GLN A 393 1.50 -21.18 3.88
CA GLN A 393 0.40 -21.67 4.71
C GLN A 393 -0.58 -20.56 5.10
N ALA A 394 -0.08 -19.38 5.50
CA ALA A 394 -0.93 -18.23 5.80
C ALA A 394 -1.76 -17.79 4.56
N HIS A 395 -1.17 -17.79 3.37
CA HIS A 395 -1.88 -17.48 2.14
C HIS A 395 -2.97 -18.51 1.81
N LEU A 396 -2.69 -19.80 2.00
CA LEU A 396 -3.65 -20.90 1.82
C LEU A 396 -4.84 -20.79 2.77
N GLU A 397 -4.57 -20.54 4.05
CA GLU A 397 -5.60 -20.39 5.09
C GLU A 397 -6.53 -19.21 4.78
N LYS A 398 -5.96 -18.04 4.42
CA LYS A 398 -6.77 -16.89 4.00
C LYS A 398 -7.54 -17.16 2.72
N LYS A 399 -6.93 -17.81 1.71
CA LYS A 399 -7.61 -18.18 0.47
C LYS A 399 -8.84 -19.04 0.74
N LYS A 400 -8.69 -20.09 1.54
CA LYS A 400 -9.79 -20.99 1.93
C LYS A 400 -10.90 -20.25 2.64
N TYR A 401 -10.56 -19.32 3.53
CA TYR A 401 -11.55 -18.50 4.22
C TYR A 401 -12.32 -17.58 3.26
N LEU A 402 -11.64 -16.94 2.31
CA LEU A 402 -12.29 -16.10 1.30
C LEU A 402 -13.15 -16.92 0.33
N GLU A 403 -12.71 -18.11 -0.08
CA GLU A 403 -13.51 -19.05 -0.88
C GLU A 403 -14.81 -19.41 -0.17
N HIS A 404 -14.76 -19.65 1.15
CA HIS A 404 -15.96 -19.86 1.95
C HIS A 404 -16.88 -18.62 1.94
N LEU A 405 -16.35 -17.42 2.19
CA LEU A 405 -17.16 -16.19 2.17
C LEU A 405 -17.78 -15.91 0.79
N MET A 406 -17.07 -16.21 -0.30
CA MET A 406 -17.58 -16.11 -1.66
C MET A 406 -18.64 -17.18 -1.96
N SER A 407 -18.54 -18.37 -1.37
CA SER A 407 -19.53 -19.45 -1.55
C SER A 407 -20.92 -19.11 -1.00
N LEU A 408 -21.02 -18.10 -0.12
CA LEU A 408 -22.29 -17.56 0.38
C LEU A 408 -23.09 -16.77 -0.69
N GLY A 409 -22.45 -16.46 -1.83
CA GLY A 409 -23.08 -15.84 -2.99
C GLY A 409 -23.75 -14.50 -2.66
N GLU A 410 -24.97 -14.32 -3.17
CA GLU A 410 -25.74 -13.07 -3.02
C GLU A 410 -26.07 -12.70 -1.56
N SER A 411 -26.10 -13.69 -0.66
CA SER A 411 -26.34 -13.46 0.77
C SER A 411 -25.07 -13.06 1.53
N GLY A 412 -23.90 -13.32 0.95
CA GLY A 412 -22.60 -13.15 1.58
C GLY A 412 -22.09 -11.71 1.63
N PRO A 413 -21.07 -11.45 2.48
CA PRO A 413 -20.45 -10.13 2.58
C PRO A 413 -19.64 -9.76 1.33
N LEU A 414 -19.22 -10.74 0.53
CA LEU A 414 -18.45 -10.56 -0.70
C LEU A 414 -19.32 -10.64 -1.97
N TYR A 415 -20.64 -10.44 -1.87
CA TYR A 415 -21.57 -10.61 -3.00
C TYR A 415 -21.09 -9.88 -4.27
N PHE A 416 -20.59 -8.64 -4.13
CA PHE A 416 -20.08 -7.83 -5.24
C PHE A 416 -19.00 -8.57 -6.05
N LEU A 417 -18.08 -9.25 -5.37
CA LEU A 417 -16.99 -10.01 -5.98
C LEU A 417 -17.46 -11.30 -6.66
N THR A 418 -18.67 -11.78 -6.34
CA THR A 418 -19.24 -13.02 -6.90
C THR A 418 -20.13 -12.79 -8.12
N GLN A 419 -20.46 -11.54 -8.44
CA GLN A 419 -21.35 -11.22 -9.55
C GLN A 419 -20.75 -11.61 -10.89
N ASN A 420 -21.62 -12.01 -11.82
CA ASN A 420 -21.21 -12.50 -13.12
C ASN A 420 -21.95 -11.76 -14.24
N LEU A 421 -21.33 -10.71 -14.77
CA LEU A 421 -21.84 -9.96 -15.92
C LEU A 421 -21.11 -10.27 -17.24
N ASP A 422 -19.99 -10.99 -17.19
CA ASP A 422 -19.11 -11.23 -18.33
C ASP A 422 -18.66 -12.70 -18.49
N ASP A 423 -19.54 -13.61 -18.08
CA ASP A 423 -19.36 -15.08 -18.08
C ASP A 423 -18.32 -15.58 -17.06
N SER A 424 -17.87 -14.70 -16.16
CA SER A 424 -16.98 -15.01 -15.04
C SER A 424 -17.37 -14.21 -13.79
N PRO A 425 -17.09 -14.74 -12.57
CA PRO A 425 -17.18 -13.93 -11.36
C PRO A 425 -16.33 -12.66 -11.48
N TYR A 426 -16.78 -11.58 -10.85
CA TYR A 426 -16.04 -10.32 -10.84
C TYR A 426 -14.62 -10.52 -10.32
N TYR A 427 -14.49 -11.20 -9.18
CA TYR A 427 -13.21 -11.61 -8.61
C TYR A 427 -12.79 -12.98 -9.11
N ARG A 428 -11.79 -12.99 -9.99
CA ARG A 428 -11.20 -14.19 -10.58
C ARG A 428 -10.12 -14.75 -9.66
N LEU A 429 -10.53 -15.58 -8.72
CA LEU A 429 -9.67 -16.12 -7.67
C LEU A 429 -8.52 -16.96 -8.24
N GLU A 430 -8.72 -17.60 -9.38
CA GLU A 430 -7.70 -18.35 -10.13
C GLU A 430 -6.57 -17.48 -10.68
N LYS A 431 -6.84 -16.19 -10.92
CA LYS A 431 -5.86 -15.20 -11.37
C LYS A 431 -5.24 -14.39 -10.20
N ALA A 432 -5.66 -14.66 -8.96
CA ALA A 432 -5.15 -13.95 -7.81
C ALA A 432 -3.67 -14.25 -7.57
N THR A 433 -2.92 -13.21 -7.22
CA THR A 433 -1.50 -13.30 -6.90
C THR A 433 -1.30 -13.22 -5.37
N PHE A 434 -0.29 -13.91 -4.87
CA PHE A 434 0.02 -14.03 -3.44
C PHE A 434 1.40 -13.45 -3.15
N LEU A 435 1.45 -12.39 -2.35
CA LEU A 435 2.65 -11.57 -2.21
C LEU A 435 3.50 -12.04 -1.02
N MET A 436 4.77 -12.32 -1.31
CA MET A 436 5.80 -12.69 -0.35
C MET A 436 6.74 -11.49 -0.14
N GLY A 437 6.46 -10.70 0.88
CA GLY A 437 7.17 -9.47 1.18
C GLY A 437 8.52 -9.69 1.85
N ILE A 438 9.45 -8.77 1.60
CA ILE A 438 10.80 -8.74 2.20
C ILE A 438 10.91 -7.52 3.13
N LEU A 439 11.66 -7.62 4.22
CA LEU A 439 12.08 -6.48 5.05
C LEU A 439 13.51 -6.67 5.56
N GLY A 440 14.28 -5.57 5.62
CA GLY A 440 15.54 -5.50 6.37
C GLY A 440 16.72 -6.23 5.72
N LEU A 441 16.79 -6.25 4.38
CA LEU A 441 17.92 -6.89 3.69
C LEU A 441 19.26 -6.23 4.05
N ASN A 442 19.27 -4.90 4.21
CA ASN A 442 20.47 -4.16 4.59
C ASN A 442 21.00 -4.58 5.96
N GLU A 443 20.14 -4.66 6.97
CA GLU A 443 20.52 -5.08 8.32
C GLU A 443 20.90 -6.56 8.37
N THR A 444 20.26 -7.39 7.53
CA THR A 444 20.60 -8.82 7.38
C THR A 444 22.05 -8.99 6.93
N VAL A 445 22.47 -8.31 5.86
CA VAL A 445 23.85 -8.43 5.36
C VAL A 445 24.85 -7.76 6.30
N GLN A 446 24.46 -6.63 6.93
CA GLN A 446 25.29 -5.95 7.91
C GLN A 446 25.58 -6.85 9.10
N TYR A 447 24.60 -7.60 9.60
CA TYR A 447 24.82 -8.52 10.71
C TYR A 447 25.77 -9.68 10.34
N LEU A 448 25.72 -10.15 9.09
CA LEU A 448 26.52 -11.29 8.63
C LEU A 448 27.98 -10.93 8.32
N LEU A 449 28.22 -9.74 7.77
CA LEU A 449 29.52 -9.34 7.21
C LEU A 449 30.11 -8.08 7.86
N ASP A 450 29.41 -7.46 8.81
CA ASP A 450 29.77 -6.16 9.39
C ASP A 450 29.91 -5.04 8.33
N LYS A 451 29.21 -5.20 7.20
CA LYS A 451 29.18 -4.28 6.05
C LYS A 451 27.78 -4.17 5.49
N GLN A 452 27.35 -2.95 5.23
CA GLN A 452 26.06 -2.65 4.61
C GLN A 452 26.10 -2.90 3.10
N LEU A 453 24.92 -2.98 2.47
CA LEU A 453 24.79 -3.29 1.04
C LEU A 453 25.59 -2.34 0.13
N HIS A 454 25.72 -1.07 0.51
CA HIS A 454 26.42 -0.05 -0.28
C HIS A 454 27.92 0.03 0.02
N GLU A 455 28.39 -0.58 1.12
CA GLU A 455 29.77 -0.44 1.61
C GLU A 455 30.74 -1.49 1.03
N SER A 456 30.22 -2.61 0.53
CA SER A 456 31.05 -3.70 0.00
C SER A 456 30.35 -4.44 -1.14
N GLU A 457 31.10 -4.73 -2.22
CA GLU A 457 30.63 -5.59 -3.31
C GLU A 457 30.29 -7.01 -2.85
N GLU A 458 30.97 -7.51 -1.81
CA GLU A 458 30.64 -8.80 -1.20
C GLU A 458 29.27 -8.76 -0.52
N ALA A 459 29.01 -7.73 0.29
CA ALA A 459 27.72 -7.53 0.96
C ALA A 459 26.59 -7.34 -0.05
N TYR A 460 26.85 -6.56 -1.10
CA TYR A 460 25.90 -6.36 -2.20
C TYR A 460 25.55 -7.66 -2.93
N LYS A 461 26.56 -8.48 -3.30
CA LYS A 461 26.36 -9.79 -3.94
C LYS A 461 25.64 -10.78 -3.02
N LEU A 462 25.91 -10.76 -1.71
CA LEU A 462 25.19 -11.57 -0.74
C LEU A 462 23.70 -11.17 -0.68
N GLY A 463 23.41 -9.87 -0.67
CA GLY A 463 22.04 -9.36 -0.75
C GLY A 463 21.30 -9.87 -1.98
N LEU A 464 21.92 -9.78 -3.17
CA LEU A 464 21.36 -10.32 -4.41
C LEU A 464 21.13 -11.84 -4.33
N LYS A 465 22.07 -12.59 -3.74
CA LYS A 465 21.95 -14.04 -3.54
C LYS A 465 20.76 -14.40 -2.66
N ILE A 466 20.53 -13.67 -1.56
CA ILE A 466 19.41 -13.90 -0.64
C ILE A 466 18.08 -13.66 -1.38
N VAL A 467 17.93 -12.52 -2.07
CA VAL A 467 16.69 -12.21 -2.80
C VAL A 467 16.44 -13.21 -3.94
N ALA A 468 17.49 -13.58 -4.70
CA ALA A 468 17.38 -14.58 -5.75
C ALA A 468 16.99 -15.97 -5.19
N PHE A 469 17.48 -16.34 -4.00
CA PHE A 469 17.08 -17.57 -3.32
C PHE A 469 15.59 -17.53 -2.94
N MET A 470 15.12 -16.44 -2.32
CA MET A 470 13.70 -16.27 -2.01
C MET A 470 12.82 -16.34 -3.27
N GLY A 471 13.28 -15.80 -4.39
CA GLY A 471 12.57 -15.88 -5.67
C GLY A 471 12.46 -17.33 -6.19
N LYS A 472 13.48 -18.15 -5.98
CA LYS A 472 13.42 -19.60 -6.28
C LYS A 472 12.44 -20.32 -5.35
N GLU A 473 12.42 -19.98 -4.06
CA GLU A 473 11.45 -20.54 -3.12
C GLU A 473 10.00 -20.17 -3.50
N CYS A 474 9.74 -18.93 -3.94
CA CYS A 474 8.43 -18.55 -4.49
C CYS A 474 8.01 -19.45 -5.66
N LYS A 475 8.94 -19.76 -6.58
CA LYS A 475 8.67 -20.66 -7.72
C LYS A 475 8.41 -22.10 -7.28
N ARG A 476 9.18 -22.62 -6.31
CA ARG A 476 8.97 -23.94 -5.71
C ARG A 476 7.56 -24.03 -5.09
N LEU A 477 7.23 -23.09 -4.21
CA LEU A 477 5.93 -23.01 -3.53
C LEU A 477 4.79 -22.83 -4.54
N SER A 478 5.02 -22.07 -5.61
CA SER A 478 4.01 -21.87 -6.66
C SER A 478 3.69 -23.16 -7.40
N ALA A 479 4.72 -23.96 -7.70
CA ALA A 479 4.57 -25.25 -8.36
C ALA A 479 3.90 -26.29 -7.45
N GLU A 480 4.22 -26.26 -6.15
CA GLU A 480 3.70 -27.16 -5.12
C GLU A 480 2.21 -26.92 -4.85
N TYR A 481 1.83 -25.68 -4.55
CA TYR A 481 0.45 -25.33 -4.18
C TYR A 481 -0.45 -24.90 -5.35
N LYS A 482 0.09 -24.85 -6.57
CA LYS A 482 -0.61 -24.34 -7.76
C LYS A 482 -1.19 -22.93 -7.54
N MET A 483 -0.40 -22.09 -6.89
CA MET A 483 -0.73 -20.69 -6.58
C MET A 483 0.38 -19.79 -7.07
N ARG A 484 0.06 -18.56 -7.49
CA ARG A 484 1.08 -17.62 -7.99
C ARG A 484 1.69 -16.84 -6.84
N PHE A 485 2.75 -17.38 -6.21
CA PHE A 485 3.55 -16.66 -5.23
C PHE A 485 4.64 -15.84 -5.91
N ILE A 486 4.71 -14.56 -5.58
CA ILE A 486 5.76 -13.67 -6.10
C ILE A 486 6.34 -12.80 -5.00
N LEU A 487 7.59 -12.38 -5.18
CA LEU A 487 8.26 -11.48 -4.25
C LEU A 487 7.77 -10.05 -4.39
N GLU A 488 7.59 -9.38 -3.27
CA GLU A 488 7.22 -7.97 -3.18
C GLU A 488 8.23 -7.17 -2.36
N GLN A 489 8.53 -5.97 -2.86
CA GLN A 489 9.19 -4.93 -2.09
C GLN A 489 8.17 -4.28 -1.14
N THR A 490 7.93 -4.90 0.03
CA THR A 490 7.02 -4.42 1.07
C THR A 490 7.13 -2.90 1.28
N PRO A 491 6.02 -2.14 1.17
CA PRO A 491 6.00 -0.72 1.52
C PRO A 491 6.43 -0.46 2.98
N ALA A 492 6.07 -1.36 3.90
CA ALA A 492 6.58 -1.43 5.28
C ALA A 492 6.41 -0.11 6.09
N GLU A 493 5.22 0.48 6.06
CA GLU A 493 4.89 1.70 6.81
C GLU A 493 4.98 1.51 8.32
N SER A 494 4.25 0.51 8.84
CA SER A 494 4.28 0.12 10.25
C SER A 494 5.20 -1.08 10.48
N THR A 495 5.35 -1.95 9.48
CA THR A 495 6.08 -3.22 9.59
C THR A 495 7.57 -3.01 9.91
N ALA A 496 8.21 -1.98 9.34
CA ALA A 496 9.62 -1.66 9.59
C ALA A 496 9.89 -1.32 11.06
N TYR A 497 9.02 -0.49 11.66
CA TYR A 497 9.10 -0.13 13.08
C TYR A 497 8.74 -1.32 13.98
N ARG A 498 7.62 -2.00 13.70
CA ARG A 498 7.10 -3.10 14.52
C ARG A 498 8.13 -4.23 14.67
N LEU A 499 8.70 -4.68 13.55
CA LEU A 499 9.62 -5.81 13.57
C LEU A 499 10.96 -5.44 14.22
N ALA A 500 11.49 -4.24 13.95
CA ALA A 500 12.67 -3.72 14.63
C ALA A 500 12.49 -3.64 16.15
N LYS A 501 11.33 -3.14 16.61
CA LYS A 501 11.01 -3.04 18.03
C LYS A 501 10.91 -4.41 18.71
N LEU A 502 10.25 -5.39 18.08
CA LEU A 502 10.14 -6.75 18.61
C LEU A 502 11.51 -7.44 18.70
N ASP A 503 12.35 -7.26 17.69
CA ASP A 503 13.70 -7.81 17.68
C ASP A 503 14.61 -7.14 18.69
N TYR A 504 14.50 -5.82 18.88
CA TYR A 504 15.24 -5.12 19.92
C TYR A 504 14.88 -5.65 21.33
N GLN A 505 13.63 -6.07 21.55
CA GLN A 505 13.20 -6.65 22.83
C GLN A 505 13.62 -8.11 23.02
N GLN A 506 13.70 -8.91 21.96
CA GLN A 506 13.93 -10.36 22.04
C GLN A 506 15.38 -10.78 21.73
N PHE A 507 16.07 -9.98 20.91
CA PHE A 507 17.41 -10.22 20.38
C PHE A 507 18.31 -8.99 20.57
N GLU A 508 18.21 -8.33 21.74
CA GLU A 508 18.84 -7.03 22.05
C GLU A 508 20.29 -6.95 21.57
N ASN A 509 21.16 -7.87 22.04
CA ASN A 509 22.59 -7.89 21.69
C ASN A 509 22.89 -8.00 20.18
N GLN A 510 21.99 -8.60 19.41
CA GLN A 510 22.14 -8.76 17.97
C GLN A 510 21.54 -7.57 17.21
N ALA A 511 20.33 -7.16 17.61
CA ALA A 511 19.58 -6.08 16.98
C ALA A 511 20.26 -4.72 17.19
N GLU A 512 20.82 -4.45 18.37
CA GLU A 512 21.53 -3.21 18.71
C GLU A 512 22.66 -2.88 17.70
N LYS A 513 23.28 -3.91 17.11
CA LYS A 513 24.40 -3.75 16.17
C LYS A 513 23.99 -3.20 14.81
N VAL A 514 22.74 -3.41 14.39
CA VAL A 514 22.34 -3.16 12.99
C VAL A 514 21.10 -2.29 12.85
N VAL A 515 20.24 -2.23 13.87
CA VAL A 515 19.01 -1.45 13.82
C VAL A 515 19.30 0.04 13.63
N LYS A 516 18.47 0.71 12.83
CA LYS A 516 18.61 2.15 12.53
C LYS A 516 17.75 3.00 13.46
N GLY A 517 17.91 4.32 13.40
CA GLY A 517 17.23 5.27 14.26
C GLY A 517 17.85 5.38 15.65
N ASN A 518 17.04 5.82 16.63
CA ASN A 518 17.52 6.15 17.96
C ASN A 518 17.18 5.06 18.98
N GLN A 519 18.19 4.27 19.32
CA GLN A 519 18.07 3.16 20.27
C GLN A 519 17.76 3.63 21.70
N LYS A 520 18.21 4.83 22.10
CA LYS A 520 17.97 5.37 23.45
C LYS A 520 16.52 5.74 23.68
N THR A 521 15.83 6.21 22.64
CA THR A 521 14.41 6.60 22.72
C THR A 521 13.47 5.47 22.32
N GLY A 522 14.00 4.38 21.74
CA GLY A 522 13.21 3.27 21.16
C GLY A 522 12.60 3.60 19.79
N ASP A 523 13.08 4.67 19.14
CA ASP A 523 12.67 5.10 17.80
C ASP A 523 13.51 4.36 16.75
N VAL A 524 13.35 3.03 16.72
CA VAL A 524 14.18 2.12 15.94
C VAL A 524 13.46 1.59 14.71
N TYR A 525 14.16 1.38 13.60
CA TYR A 525 13.54 0.83 12.39
C TYR A 525 14.51 -0.04 11.59
N TYR A 526 13.95 -0.89 10.73
CA TYR A 526 14.69 -1.61 9.70
C TYR A 526 14.54 -0.93 8.34
N THR A 527 15.60 -1.02 7.53
CA THR A 527 15.57 -0.48 6.18
C THR A 527 14.52 -1.21 5.36
N ASN A 528 13.70 -0.45 4.65
CA ASN A 528 12.57 -0.97 3.89
C ASN A 528 13.03 -1.96 2.80
N SER A 529 12.56 -3.21 2.90
CA SER A 529 12.74 -4.27 1.88
C SER A 529 14.19 -4.45 1.40
N THR A 530 14.47 -4.08 0.15
CA THR A 530 15.76 -4.21 -0.54
C THR A 530 16.44 -2.86 -0.76
N TYR A 531 15.96 -1.79 -0.12
CA TYR A 531 16.62 -0.50 -0.21
C TYR A 531 18.02 -0.56 0.40
N LEU A 532 18.90 0.27 -0.16
CA LEU A 532 20.14 0.62 0.51
C LEU A 532 19.80 1.48 1.73
N ASN A 533 20.72 1.55 2.68
CA ASN A 533 20.56 2.43 3.85
C ASN A 533 20.14 3.84 3.40
N ILE A 534 19.02 4.33 3.95
CA ILE A 534 18.41 5.59 3.55
C ILE A 534 19.26 6.81 3.94
N GLY A 535 20.10 6.68 4.97
CA GLY A 535 21.07 7.69 5.40
C GLY A 535 22.44 7.59 4.75
N ALA A 536 22.65 6.63 3.84
CA ALA A 536 23.89 6.53 3.11
C ALA A 536 24.08 7.76 2.20
N SER A 537 25.16 8.50 2.43
CA SER A 537 25.60 9.59 1.57
C SER A 537 26.18 9.02 0.27
N MET A 538 25.34 8.91 -0.75
CA MET A 538 25.70 8.36 -2.05
C MET A 538 25.05 9.16 -3.18
N ASP A 539 25.65 9.10 -4.37
CA ASP A 539 25.10 9.73 -5.55
C ASP A 539 23.76 9.09 -5.95
N ALA A 540 22.81 9.90 -6.46
CA ALA A 540 21.50 9.38 -6.85
C ALA A 540 21.59 8.41 -8.03
N ILE A 541 22.51 8.60 -8.97
CA ILE A 541 22.70 7.70 -10.11
C ILE A 541 23.24 6.37 -9.60
N GLU A 542 24.25 6.39 -8.73
CA GLU A 542 24.76 5.15 -8.11
C GLU A 542 23.64 4.40 -7.35
N ARG A 543 22.82 5.12 -6.59
CA ARG A 543 21.67 4.53 -5.87
C ARG A 543 20.68 3.89 -6.83
N ILE A 544 20.31 4.60 -7.90
CA ILE A 544 19.42 4.12 -8.95
C ILE A 544 19.98 2.84 -9.59
N GLU A 545 21.27 2.83 -9.94
CA GLU A 545 21.90 1.65 -10.56
C GLU A 545 21.91 0.46 -9.61
N ARG A 546 22.34 0.67 -8.36
CA ARG A 546 22.46 -0.40 -7.37
C ARG A 546 21.11 -0.91 -6.86
N GLU A 547 20.14 -0.05 -6.58
CA GLU A 547 18.78 -0.50 -6.22
C GLU A 547 18.11 -1.16 -7.43
N GLY A 548 18.30 -0.61 -8.63
CA GLY A 548 17.72 -1.12 -9.88
C GLY A 548 18.05 -2.57 -10.20
N ARG A 549 19.20 -3.10 -9.78
CA ARG A 549 19.56 -4.53 -9.99
C ARG A 549 18.74 -5.49 -9.14
N PHE A 550 18.08 -5.03 -8.06
CA PHE A 550 17.15 -5.84 -7.30
C PHE A 550 15.77 -5.92 -7.98
N HIS A 551 15.39 -4.94 -8.80
CA HIS A 551 14.02 -4.85 -9.34
C HIS A 551 13.64 -6.06 -10.20
N PRO A 552 14.50 -6.61 -11.07
CA PRO A 552 14.19 -7.84 -11.81
C PRO A 552 13.97 -9.08 -10.94
N LEU A 553 14.47 -9.09 -9.70
CA LEU A 553 14.28 -10.20 -8.75
C LEU A 553 12.95 -10.09 -7.99
N ILE A 554 12.25 -8.95 -8.10
CA ILE A 554 11.00 -8.64 -7.41
C ILE A 554 9.89 -8.53 -8.45
N GLU A 555 9.26 -9.67 -8.77
CA GLU A 555 8.25 -9.75 -9.83
C GLU A 555 6.99 -8.91 -9.55
N ALA A 556 6.65 -8.70 -8.27
CA ALA A 556 5.51 -7.87 -7.90
C ALA A 556 5.75 -6.38 -8.13
N GLY A 557 6.95 -5.94 -8.52
CA GLY A 557 7.27 -4.53 -8.69
C GLY A 557 8.04 -3.91 -7.52
N ALA A 558 8.87 -2.93 -7.86
CA ALA A 558 9.84 -2.29 -6.98
C ALA A 558 10.04 -0.83 -7.40
N LEU A 559 10.22 0.04 -6.39
CA LEU A 559 10.26 1.49 -6.56
C LEU A 559 11.54 2.05 -5.95
N THR A 560 12.33 2.77 -6.72
CA THR A 560 13.46 3.55 -6.20
C THR A 560 13.03 4.99 -5.93
N HIS A 561 13.34 5.50 -4.73
CA HIS A 561 13.05 6.89 -4.36
C HIS A 561 14.27 7.79 -4.56
N ILE A 562 14.03 8.96 -5.14
CA ILE A 562 15.03 10.01 -5.27
C ILE A 562 14.59 11.17 -4.38
N TRP A 563 15.16 11.25 -3.18
CA TRP A 563 14.81 12.22 -2.15
C TRP A 563 15.37 13.60 -2.49
N LEU A 564 14.54 14.48 -3.06
CA LEU A 564 14.96 15.81 -3.49
C LEU A 564 15.03 16.83 -2.34
N GLY A 565 14.26 16.61 -1.27
CA GLY A 565 14.10 17.59 -0.20
C GLY A 565 13.66 18.96 -0.75
N GLU A 566 14.47 19.98 -0.51
CA GLU A 566 14.26 21.36 -1.01
C GLU A 566 14.88 21.64 -2.39
N SER A 567 15.57 20.68 -3.01
CA SER A 567 16.22 20.85 -4.32
C SER A 567 15.24 20.85 -5.50
N GLN A 568 15.34 21.83 -6.40
CA GLN A 568 14.55 21.93 -7.64
C GLN A 568 15.46 21.79 -8.86
N PRO A 569 15.88 20.56 -9.21
CA PRO A 569 16.68 20.35 -10.42
C PRO A 569 15.92 20.81 -11.67
N PRO A 570 16.62 21.28 -12.72
CA PRO A 570 15.99 21.60 -13.99
C PRO A 570 15.20 20.39 -14.54
N SER A 571 13.99 20.63 -15.06
CA SER A 571 13.12 19.60 -15.64
C SER A 571 13.80 18.84 -16.78
N SER A 572 14.60 19.53 -17.59
CA SER A 572 15.39 18.95 -18.67
C SER A 572 16.45 17.96 -18.18
N SER A 573 17.16 18.28 -17.08
CA SER A 573 18.12 17.35 -16.45
C SER A 573 17.42 16.10 -15.92
N VAL A 574 16.25 16.26 -15.31
CA VAL A 574 15.44 15.13 -14.82
C VAL A 574 14.91 14.30 -15.99
N ALA A 575 14.47 14.92 -17.08
CA ALA A 575 14.02 14.21 -18.29
C ALA A 575 15.17 13.39 -18.91
N ASN A 576 16.37 13.95 -18.98
CA ASN A 576 17.57 13.22 -19.41
C ASN A 576 17.90 12.05 -18.47
N LEU A 577 17.78 12.24 -17.15
CA LEU A 577 17.96 11.16 -16.18
C LEU A 577 16.90 10.06 -16.37
N VAL A 578 15.62 10.39 -16.55
CA VAL A 578 14.56 9.40 -16.81
C VAL A 578 14.85 8.59 -18.09
N LYS A 579 15.33 9.24 -19.15
CA LYS A 579 15.81 8.56 -20.37
C LYS A 579 16.94 7.58 -20.06
N LYS A 580 17.98 8.02 -19.33
CA LYS A 580 19.10 7.14 -18.95
C LYS A 580 18.65 5.98 -18.07
N ILE A 581 17.77 6.22 -17.09
CA ILE A 581 17.20 5.16 -16.25
C ILE A 581 16.52 4.10 -17.12
N PHE A 582 15.75 4.51 -18.13
CA PHE A 582 15.09 3.60 -19.05
C PHE A 582 16.10 2.72 -19.82
N TYR A 583 17.12 3.31 -20.43
CA TYR A 583 18.05 2.57 -21.31
C TYR A 583 19.22 1.88 -20.60
N GLU A 584 19.73 2.46 -19.51
CA GLU A 584 21.00 2.06 -18.90
C GLU A 584 20.82 1.27 -17.60
N THR A 585 19.60 1.19 -17.06
CA THR A 585 19.33 0.53 -15.77
C THR A 585 18.21 -0.50 -15.85
N GLN A 586 18.04 -1.27 -14.78
CA GLN A 586 17.00 -2.29 -14.64
C GLN A 586 15.85 -1.86 -13.72
N ASN A 587 15.78 -0.57 -13.36
CA ASN A 587 14.72 -0.05 -12.50
C ASN A 587 13.33 -0.27 -13.14
N ALA A 588 12.42 -0.85 -12.38
CA ALA A 588 11.01 -0.98 -12.75
C ALA A 588 10.21 0.32 -12.55
N GLN A 589 10.48 1.06 -11.47
CA GLN A 589 9.77 2.29 -11.16
C GLN A 589 10.68 3.26 -10.41
N VAL A 590 10.56 4.56 -10.69
CA VAL A 590 11.21 5.63 -9.93
C VAL A 590 10.24 6.75 -9.58
N ALA A 591 10.47 7.38 -8.43
CA ALA A 591 9.73 8.57 -8.00
C ALA A 591 10.69 9.63 -7.47
N PHE A 592 10.43 10.88 -7.85
CA PHE A 592 11.11 12.05 -7.32
C PHE A 592 10.32 12.59 -6.13
N SER A 593 10.99 12.74 -5.00
CA SER A 593 10.37 12.93 -3.69
C SER A 593 10.75 14.29 -3.10
N PRO A 594 10.09 15.38 -3.52
CA PRO A 594 10.21 16.68 -2.86
C PRO A 594 9.49 16.69 -1.51
N GLU A 595 9.88 17.63 -0.66
CA GLU A 595 9.28 17.84 0.66
C GLU A 595 8.57 19.19 0.72
N PHE A 596 7.52 19.29 1.52
CA PHE A 596 6.73 20.50 1.70
C PHE A 596 6.37 20.74 3.16
N THR A 597 6.11 21.98 3.53
CA THR A 597 5.53 22.38 4.81
C THR A 597 4.25 23.16 4.56
N ILE A 598 3.21 22.83 5.31
CA ILE A 598 1.99 23.62 5.36
C ILE A 598 1.83 24.31 6.69
N CYS A 599 1.46 25.59 6.66
CA CYS A 599 1.01 26.33 7.82
C CYS A 599 -0.49 26.11 8.06
N ASN A 600 -0.85 25.59 9.23
CA ASN A 600 -2.26 25.41 9.61
C ASN A 600 -2.94 26.74 10.00
N ALA A 601 -2.17 27.80 10.28
CA ALA A 601 -2.72 29.11 10.63
C ALA A 601 -3.12 29.95 9.41
N CYS A 602 -2.26 30.04 8.39
CA CYS A 602 -2.51 30.86 7.19
C CYS A 602 -2.71 30.04 5.91
N GLN A 603 -2.71 28.71 6.02
CA GLN A 603 -2.92 27.75 4.92
C GLN A 603 -1.92 27.88 3.76
N LYS A 604 -0.78 28.54 3.99
CA LYS A 604 0.31 28.62 3.00
C LYS A 604 1.08 27.31 2.98
N THR A 605 1.25 26.76 1.78
CA THR A 605 2.19 25.67 1.49
C THR A 605 3.51 26.25 0.97
N GLU A 606 4.62 25.75 1.50
CA GLU A 606 5.98 26.09 1.12
C GLU A 606 6.78 24.82 0.86
N ARG A 607 7.84 24.92 0.06
CA ARG A 607 8.73 23.79 -0.19
C ARG A 607 9.73 23.64 0.95
N GLY A 608 10.12 22.40 1.22
CA GLY A 608 11.00 22.01 2.31
C GLY A 608 10.29 21.74 3.63
N LEU A 609 11.01 21.09 4.55
CA LEU A 609 10.55 20.81 5.91
C LEU A 609 11.03 21.92 6.84
N LYS A 610 10.11 22.82 7.22
CA LYS A 610 10.39 23.98 8.06
C LYS A 610 9.66 23.89 9.39
N GLU A 611 10.29 24.39 10.44
CA GLU A 611 9.70 24.48 11.78
C GLU A 611 8.71 25.64 11.94
N LYS A 612 8.76 26.64 11.05
CA LYS A 612 7.92 27.84 11.09
C LYS A 612 7.48 28.26 9.70
N CYS A 613 6.29 28.83 9.62
CA CYS A 613 5.78 29.41 8.39
C CYS A 613 6.54 30.69 8.02
N SER A 614 7.13 30.75 6.82
CA SER A 614 7.88 31.94 6.36
C SER A 614 6.97 33.16 6.14
N LYS A 615 5.67 32.94 5.87
CA LYS A 615 4.69 34.01 5.67
C LYS A 615 4.17 34.66 6.96
N CYS A 616 3.85 33.88 7.99
CA CYS A 616 3.17 34.40 9.19
C CYS A 616 3.90 34.12 10.52
N GLY A 617 5.06 33.46 10.48
CA GLY A 617 5.86 33.13 11.68
C GLY A 617 5.27 32.04 12.59
N SER A 618 4.06 31.53 12.30
CA SER A 618 3.43 30.49 13.09
C SER A 618 4.27 29.20 13.14
N LYS A 619 4.34 28.60 14.34
CA LYS A 619 4.89 27.25 14.58
C LYS A 619 3.86 26.15 14.36
N ASN A 620 2.59 26.50 14.12
CA ASN A 620 1.55 25.52 13.81
C ASN A 620 1.66 25.13 12.34
N VAL A 621 2.66 24.30 12.06
CA VAL A 621 3.00 23.79 10.74
C VAL A 621 2.99 22.26 10.74
N ASP A 622 2.80 21.67 9.58
CA ASP A 622 2.89 20.23 9.36
C ASP A 622 3.68 19.98 8.08
N GLY A 623 4.51 18.93 8.07
CA GLY A 623 5.26 18.56 6.88
C GLY A 623 4.49 17.59 6.01
N ILE A 624 4.74 17.62 4.71
CA ILE A 624 4.20 16.71 3.71
C ILE A 624 5.38 16.13 2.94
N THR A 625 5.54 14.81 3.03
CA THR A 625 6.56 14.07 2.30
C THR A 625 6.08 12.64 2.06
N ARG A 626 6.84 11.87 1.29
CA ARG A 626 6.54 10.47 0.98
C ARG A 626 6.98 9.58 2.13
N ILE A 627 6.06 8.79 2.68
CA ILE A 627 6.39 7.86 3.75
C ILE A 627 7.15 6.65 3.20
N THR A 628 6.52 5.89 2.31
CA THR A 628 7.08 4.67 1.72
C THR A 628 6.80 4.59 0.23
N GLY A 629 5.68 5.15 -0.23
CA GLY A 629 5.29 5.14 -1.64
C GLY A 629 4.37 6.29 -2.04
N TYR A 630 3.83 7.06 -1.11
CA TYR A 630 2.86 8.13 -1.38
C TYR A 630 2.98 9.25 -0.34
N PHE A 631 2.43 10.42 -0.66
CA PHE A 631 2.47 11.60 0.20
C PHE A 631 1.50 11.48 1.38
N THR A 632 1.98 11.87 2.56
CA THR A 632 1.19 11.99 3.79
C THR A 632 1.70 13.14 4.62
N LYS A 633 0.92 13.52 5.63
CA LYS A 633 1.35 14.46 6.65
C LYS A 633 2.27 13.76 7.65
N ILE A 634 3.36 14.39 8.03
CA ILE A 634 4.32 13.82 8.99
C ILE A 634 3.66 13.59 10.37
N SER A 635 2.70 14.43 10.74
CA SER A 635 1.96 14.30 12.00
C SER A 635 1.18 12.99 12.17
N THR A 636 0.99 12.20 11.11
CA THR A 636 0.31 10.89 11.16
C THR A 636 1.28 9.70 11.19
N TRP A 637 2.60 9.95 11.22
CA TRP A 637 3.60 8.90 11.12
C TRP A 637 3.91 8.28 12.47
N ASN A 638 4.19 6.97 12.46
CA ASN A 638 4.73 6.30 13.63
C ASN A 638 6.17 6.74 13.93
N ARG A 639 6.59 6.50 15.16
CA ARG A 639 7.91 6.85 15.69
C ARG A 639 9.09 6.34 14.85
N GLY A 640 9.00 5.12 14.31
CA GLY A 640 10.06 4.57 13.45
C GLY A 640 10.20 5.30 12.11
N LYS A 641 9.09 5.73 11.51
CA LYS A 641 9.12 6.52 10.27
C LYS A 641 9.58 7.95 10.49
N LEU A 642 9.36 8.52 11.67
CA LEU A 642 9.96 9.79 12.06
C LEU A 642 11.50 9.66 12.18
N ALA A 643 12.00 8.62 12.83
CA ALA A 643 13.43 8.35 12.88
C ALA A 643 14.03 8.09 11.48
N GLU A 644 13.31 7.33 10.64
CA GLU A 644 13.72 7.14 9.24
C GLU A 644 13.80 8.48 8.48
N LEU A 645 12.86 9.40 8.71
CA LEU A 645 12.83 10.72 8.09
C LEU A 645 14.04 11.58 8.45
N GLU A 646 14.45 11.54 9.72
CA GLU A 646 15.63 12.23 10.24
C GLU A 646 16.90 11.69 9.58
N ASP A 647 16.99 10.37 9.42
CA ASP A 647 18.14 9.70 8.80
C ASP A 647 18.22 9.90 7.27
N ARG A 648 17.15 10.33 6.58
CA ARG A 648 17.14 10.35 5.10
C ARG A 648 18.21 11.27 4.52
N HIS A 649 19.05 10.69 3.67
CA HIS A 649 19.93 11.46 2.83
C HIS A 649 19.15 12.11 1.67
N ARG A 650 19.24 13.44 1.57
CA ARG A 650 18.56 14.23 0.53
C ARG A 650 19.57 14.57 -0.57
N THR A 651 19.27 14.19 -1.80
CA THR A 651 20.15 14.42 -2.94
C THR A 651 19.82 15.74 -3.63
N ALA A 652 20.81 16.62 -3.70
CA ALA A 652 20.78 17.74 -4.63
C ALA A 652 21.20 17.24 -6.01
N LEU A 653 20.24 16.82 -6.84
CA LEU A 653 20.49 16.63 -8.27
C LEU A 653 20.94 17.99 -8.85
N ARG A 654 22.20 18.09 -9.27
CA ARG A 654 22.78 19.31 -9.86
C ARG A 654 22.83 19.19 -11.37
#